data_AF-A0A355C1G1-F1
#
_entry.id   AF-A0A355C1G1-F1
#
_cell.length_a   1.000
_cell.length_b   1.000
_cell.length_c   1.000
_cell.angle_alpha   90.00
_cell.angle_beta   90.00
_cell.angle_gamma   90.00
#
_symmetry.space_group_name_H-M   'P 1'
#
loop_
_entity.id
_entity.type
_entity.pdbx_description
1 polymer ?
#
loop_
_entity_poly.entity_id
_entity_poly.type
_entity_poly.pdbx_seq_one_letter_code
_entity_poly.pdbx_strand_id
1 'polypeptide(L)'
;MLFRHQGGRFFTAALSGLFAALFPGALSAATAPAACGGIASATLPIASSQVSSLRNFDALAPANQGVRAVRSGDWSAAATWGGKTPEGRVVIPAGVNVVADAANTARLKSVRVEGCLELSSEKSNRLNTEFLYVAPGGQLLAGTPARPVPATVTAEIVFPDFGALDPKVDRTLTGKGLVAASRVRIYGALKTSRVKVAAAPKRGDTIIRLTSAPSGWRTGDRVILTGTRWIPQKTKGDVVLSSPTEDEIRFVKSVSGADVTLDSALAFDHPSPDAALGAYLVNYSRNVRLATENGAKLVPSQRAHSMFISTETTLQGVEFFEMGRTDKSKRAVDAATLGSPAATSNVKGRYSLHLHQQGFPVDSQTPVIRGVAIWGSPGWGFAQHGGKAFVYQSNVYNAFGSAFVSESGNETGAWVENTAIRGIGVNHIVKDADDVNGFDLGRTGDGFWMQSRMVRLHRNLAVGMTGGAGFIFFHRNNDLGDRFPLLPAFTRSALCTPGAMRFQKQSIDKPAILQFTENEAIAVERGFHVIKERPLEPHDIRSVIDDFKAWEVSTGLEITYTSRYTVINSLLVGAKARRNKNFHDTYGVIYGRNTYDLAFVNSTVRGFDYGVDLSKVSTRVFTTNNRYTLAGVKISGSLKQNILNQDASDQVLATVPPRMAPKLDFVWGNGLVNPATGVNTSVKGTKTDASGKTPYPIAADEFRITFSNVQEMMPEIGWWTLPNRERATSVPEFYSDRLYGDLYQTRFVLRVPSGFNFPARLLDGTPGDQGLMDVKAGPPAPADDRASVAAGGAVTINALANDRSNDGKLRNAGHTLPRNGNIMQRADGSFEYRPFPDFRGADRFDYWVKNRQGVPAKATVTVAVN
;
A
#
# COMPACT_ATOMS: atom_id res chain seq x y z
N MET A 1 5.73 -39.73 -2.34
CA MET A 1 5.44 -40.83 -3.28
C MET A 1 5.28 -40.23 -4.68
N LEU A 2 5.87 -40.86 -5.69
CA LEU A 2 6.34 -40.26 -6.95
C LEU A 2 5.27 -39.63 -7.87
N PHE A 3 5.70 -38.56 -8.55
CA PHE A 3 5.14 -38.01 -9.79
C PHE A 3 5.17 -39.04 -10.94
N ARG A 4 4.13 -39.05 -11.78
CA ARG A 4 4.23 -39.54 -13.17
C ARG A 4 3.53 -38.58 -14.14
N HIS A 5 4.33 -38.07 -15.07
CA HIS A 5 3.95 -37.56 -16.37
C HIS A 5 3.37 -38.69 -17.24
N GLN A 6 2.30 -38.40 -17.99
CA GLN A 6 2.16 -38.83 -19.39
C GLN A 6 1.46 -37.72 -20.16
N GLY A 7 1.91 -37.50 -21.40
CA GLY A 7 1.38 -36.51 -22.32
C GLY A 7 0.84 -37.14 -23.60
N GLY A 8 0.20 -36.30 -24.42
CA GLY A 8 -0.23 -36.58 -25.80
C GLY A 8 -1.75 -36.48 -25.96
N ARG A 9 -2.36 -35.83 -26.96
CA ARG A 9 -2.01 -34.87 -28.02
C ARG A 9 -3.33 -34.66 -28.81
N PHE A 10 -3.54 -33.47 -29.37
CA PHE A 10 -4.55 -33.04 -30.37
C PHE A 10 -6.03 -32.88 -29.99
N PHE A 11 -6.46 -31.62 -29.88
CA PHE A 11 -7.59 -31.09 -30.66
C PHE A 11 -7.29 -29.63 -31.05
N THR A 12 -7.21 -29.38 -32.35
CA THR A 12 -7.12 -28.06 -32.98
C THR A 12 -8.51 -27.51 -33.25
N ALA A 13 -8.63 -26.17 -33.13
CA ALA A 13 -9.68 -25.30 -33.69
C ALA A 13 -11.05 -25.28 -32.99
N ALA A 14 -11.24 -24.28 -32.11
CA ALA A 14 -12.34 -23.30 -32.12
C ALA A 14 -12.19 -22.38 -30.89
N LEU A 15 -11.41 -21.31 -31.01
CA LEU A 15 -11.17 -20.33 -29.94
C LEU A 15 -11.59 -18.95 -30.45
N SER A 16 -12.88 -18.66 -30.33
CA SER A 16 -13.41 -17.30 -30.43
C SER A 16 -14.77 -17.24 -29.74
N GLY A 17 -14.82 -16.56 -28.60
CA GLY A 17 -16.06 -16.21 -27.91
C GLY A 17 -16.36 -17.08 -26.70
N LEU A 18 -15.99 -16.58 -25.52
CA LEU A 18 -16.79 -16.52 -24.28
C LEU A 18 -15.87 -16.14 -23.12
N PHE A 19 -15.79 -14.85 -22.81
CA PHE A 19 -15.26 -14.34 -21.53
C PHE A 19 -15.96 -13.02 -21.22
N ALA A 20 -17.08 -13.08 -20.51
CA ALA A 20 -17.74 -11.92 -19.91
C ALA A 20 -18.59 -12.38 -18.71
N ALA A 21 -18.08 -12.18 -17.49
CA ALA A 21 -18.84 -12.03 -16.24
C ALA A 21 -17.88 -11.77 -15.07
N LEU A 22 -17.70 -10.51 -14.65
CA LEU A 22 -16.83 -10.08 -13.55
C LEU A 22 -17.43 -8.83 -12.84
N PHE A 23 -17.76 -8.94 -11.54
CA PHE A 23 -18.17 -7.90 -10.54
C PHE A 23 -19.59 -7.29 -10.60
N PRO A 24 -20.50 -7.62 -9.65
CA PRO A 24 -21.57 -6.72 -9.21
C PRO A 24 -21.16 -6.05 -7.88
N GLY A 25 -20.80 -4.77 -7.79
CA GLY A 25 -20.84 -3.70 -8.79
C GLY A 25 -19.60 -2.80 -8.72
N ALA A 26 -19.40 -1.87 -9.65
CA ALA A 26 -20.17 -1.55 -10.84
C ALA A 26 -19.31 -1.79 -12.08
N LEU A 27 -19.38 -3.01 -12.62
CA LEU A 27 -19.20 -3.29 -14.04
C LEU A 27 -20.50 -3.93 -14.51
N SER A 28 -21.53 -3.10 -14.72
CA SER A 28 -22.59 -3.51 -15.63
C SER A 28 -21.94 -3.74 -17.00
N ALA A 29 -22.28 -4.86 -17.62
CA ALA A 29 -21.96 -5.12 -19.02
C ALA A 29 -22.74 -4.13 -19.88
N ALA A 30 -22.23 -2.91 -20.00
CA ALA A 30 -22.44 -2.11 -21.19
C ALA A 30 -21.34 -2.49 -22.19
N THR A 31 -21.76 -3.03 -23.33
CA THR A 31 -21.04 -2.93 -24.59
C THR A 31 -20.35 -1.56 -24.73
N ALA A 32 -19.09 -1.56 -25.18
CA ALA A 32 -18.20 -0.43 -25.53
C ALA A 32 -18.83 0.99 -25.70
N PRO A 33 -18.10 2.09 -25.36
CA PRO A 33 -16.69 2.21 -25.76
C PRO A 33 -15.71 2.90 -24.76
N ALA A 34 -14.41 2.74 -25.06
CA ALA A 34 -13.32 3.65 -24.67
C ALA A 34 -13.53 5.07 -25.23
N ALA A 35 -14.37 5.19 -26.24
CA ALA A 35 -14.69 6.45 -26.84
C ALA A 35 -15.53 7.27 -25.88
N CYS A 36 -15.42 8.58 -26.03
CA CYS A 36 -16.24 9.55 -25.35
C CYS A 36 -17.74 9.35 -25.69
N GLY A 37 -18.39 8.37 -25.06
CA GLY A 37 -19.83 8.06 -25.17
C GLY A 37 -20.55 8.59 -23.94
N GLY A 38 -21.69 9.26 -24.15
CA GLY A 38 -22.41 10.06 -23.16
C GLY A 38 -22.66 9.34 -21.83
N ILE A 39 -21.91 9.75 -20.80
CA ILE A 39 -22.23 9.44 -19.42
C ILE A 39 -22.68 10.77 -18.80
N ALA A 40 -23.87 10.76 -18.20
CA ALA A 40 -24.35 11.90 -17.42
C ALA A 40 -23.32 12.27 -16.36
N SER A 41 -23.01 13.56 -16.27
CA SER A 41 -22.14 14.14 -15.24
C SER A 41 -22.69 13.76 -13.86
N ALA A 42 -22.11 12.74 -13.23
CA ALA A 42 -22.31 12.53 -11.81
C ALA A 42 -21.43 13.58 -11.10
N THR A 43 -22.07 14.61 -10.55
CA THR A 43 -21.43 15.53 -9.62
C THR A 43 -20.99 14.73 -8.40
N LEU A 44 -19.71 14.36 -8.36
CA LEU A 44 -19.11 13.79 -7.16
C LEU A 44 -19.14 14.88 -6.06
N PRO A 45 -19.55 14.55 -4.83
CA PRO A 45 -19.47 15.50 -3.73
C PRO A 45 -18.00 15.83 -3.46
N ILE A 46 -17.61 17.06 -3.77
CA ILE A 46 -16.29 17.62 -3.47
C ILE A 46 -16.29 18.06 -2.01
N ALA A 47 -15.31 17.59 -1.22
CA ALA A 47 -15.15 18.05 0.16
C ALA A 47 -14.92 19.57 0.20
N SER A 48 -15.42 20.26 1.22
CA SER A 48 -15.29 21.73 1.35
C SER A 48 -13.83 22.22 1.31
N SER A 49 -12.88 21.40 1.77
CA SER A 49 -11.44 21.66 1.70
C SER A 49 -10.86 21.66 0.29
N GLN A 50 -11.51 21.02 -0.69
CA GLN A 50 -11.07 20.95 -2.08
C GLN A 50 -11.59 22.09 -2.95
N VAL A 51 -12.60 22.83 -2.48
CA VAL A 51 -13.26 23.93 -3.23
C VAL A 51 -12.30 25.12 -3.47
N SER A 52 -11.40 25.41 -2.53
CA SER A 52 -10.37 26.46 -2.71
C SER A 52 -9.32 26.06 -3.74
N SER A 53 -8.90 24.79 -3.74
CA SER A 53 -7.94 24.24 -4.71
C SER A 53 -8.49 24.26 -6.14
N LEU A 54 -9.75 23.87 -6.33
CA LEU A 54 -10.40 23.91 -7.64
C LEU A 54 -10.44 25.34 -8.22
N ARG A 55 -10.76 26.35 -7.40
CA ARG A 55 -10.75 27.75 -7.83
C ARG A 55 -9.38 28.19 -8.34
N ASN A 56 -8.28 27.71 -7.74
CA ASN A 56 -6.94 28.01 -8.24
C ASN A 56 -6.70 27.35 -9.61
N PHE A 57 -7.13 26.10 -9.81
CA PHE A 57 -6.97 25.41 -11.10
C PHE A 57 -7.79 26.08 -12.21
N ASP A 58 -9.00 26.52 -11.89
CA ASP A 58 -9.86 27.28 -12.80
C ASP A 58 -9.21 28.61 -13.21
N ALA A 59 -8.51 29.29 -12.30
CA ALA A 59 -7.76 30.50 -12.64
C ALA A 59 -6.54 30.23 -13.55
N LEU A 60 -5.88 29.09 -13.37
CA LEU A 60 -4.73 28.68 -14.19
C LEU A 60 -5.13 28.20 -15.59
N ALA A 61 -6.33 27.65 -15.74
CA ALA A 61 -6.93 27.25 -17.01
C ALA A 61 -8.40 27.73 -17.11
N PRO A 62 -8.62 29.02 -17.43
CA PRO A 62 -9.97 29.61 -17.43
C PRO A 62 -10.86 29.04 -18.54
N ALA A 63 -12.12 28.75 -18.22
CA ALA A 63 -13.09 28.23 -19.19
C ALA A 63 -13.47 29.22 -20.30
N ASN A 64 -13.33 30.52 -20.04
CA ASN A 64 -13.73 31.61 -20.93
C ASN A 64 -12.56 32.24 -21.70
N GLN A 65 -11.36 31.63 -21.67
CA GLN A 65 -10.18 32.14 -22.37
C GLN A 65 -9.56 31.07 -23.27
N GLY A 66 -9.25 31.44 -24.51
CA GLY A 66 -8.55 30.57 -25.46
C GLY A 66 -9.39 30.04 -26.61
N VAL A 67 -8.81 29.15 -27.40
CA VAL A 67 -9.45 28.47 -28.53
C VAL A 67 -10.34 27.34 -28.00
N ARG A 68 -11.63 27.38 -28.34
CA ARG A 68 -12.64 26.43 -27.84
C ARG A 68 -13.03 25.46 -28.94
N ALA A 69 -13.09 24.17 -28.61
CA ALA A 69 -13.69 23.20 -29.51
C ALA A 69 -15.19 23.48 -29.67
N VAL A 70 -15.68 23.55 -30.90
CA VAL A 70 -17.07 23.89 -31.23
C VAL A 70 -17.91 22.65 -31.55
N ARG A 71 -17.24 21.53 -31.85
CA ARG A 71 -17.87 20.22 -32.11
C ARG A 71 -16.90 19.10 -31.78
N SER A 72 -17.42 17.90 -31.60
CA SER A 72 -16.59 16.70 -31.44
C SER A 72 -15.82 16.37 -32.73
N GLY A 73 -14.61 15.84 -32.60
CA GLY A 73 -13.77 15.45 -33.73
C GLY A 73 -12.29 15.34 -33.40
N ASP A 74 -11.48 15.11 -34.42
CA ASP A 74 -10.03 15.03 -34.29
C ASP A 74 -9.41 16.38 -33.92
N TRP A 75 -8.34 16.35 -33.14
CA TRP A 75 -7.57 17.53 -32.74
C TRP A 75 -6.99 18.22 -33.97
N SER A 76 -6.52 17.46 -34.96
CA SER A 76 -5.95 17.99 -36.20
C SER A 76 -6.97 18.67 -37.12
N ALA A 77 -8.26 18.41 -36.95
CA ALA A 77 -9.29 18.91 -37.85
C ALA A 77 -9.71 20.36 -37.51
N ALA A 78 -9.50 21.29 -38.45
CA ALA A 78 -9.88 22.70 -38.29
C ALA A 78 -11.36 22.91 -37.90
N ALA A 79 -12.24 22.04 -38.38
CA ALA A 79 -13.67 22.11 -38.10
C ALA A 79 -14.03 21.79 -36.63
N THR A 80 -13.20 21.00 -35.92
CA THR A 80 -13.32 20.79 -34.46
C THR A 80 -13.21 22.11 -33.70
N TRP A 81 -12.44 23.06 -34.23
CA TRP A 81 -12.07 24.33 -33.60
C TRP A 81 -12.72 25.55 -34.26
N GLY A 82 -13.75 25.34 -35.09
CA GLY A 82 -14.46 26.43 -35.77
C GLY A 82 -13.59 27.18 -36.78
N GLY A 83 -12.64 26.50 -37.41
CA GLY A 83 -11.69 27.07 -38.38
C GLY A 83 -10.43 27.67 -37.75
N LYS A 84 -10.29 27.68 -36.42
CA LYS A 84 -9.11 28.19 -35.71
C LYS A 84 -8.06 27.10 -35.49
N THR A 85 -6.79 27.51 -35.35
CA THR A 85 -5.71 26.62 -34.91
C THR A 85 -5.67 26.57 -33.37
N PRO A 86 -5.57 25.40 -32.73
CA PRO A 86 -5.44 25.30 -31.28
C PRO A 86 -4.07 25.80 -30.81
N GLU A 87 -4.04 26.98 -30.18
CA GLU A 87 -2.82 27.59 -29.67
C GLU A 87 -3.06 28.32 -28.35
N GLY A 88 -1.99 28.64 -27.62
CA GLY A 88 -2.09 29.32 -26.33
C GLY A 88 -2.93 28.53 -25.33
N ARG A 89 -4.12 29.01 -24.98
CA ARG A 89 -5.07 28.31 -24.11
C ARG A 89 -6.10 27.59 -24.96
N VAL A 90 -6.42 26.35 -24.59
CA VAL A 90 -7.40 25.51 -25.29
C VAL A 90 -8.45 25.00 -24.31
N VAL A 91 -9.72 25.00 -24.73
CA VAL A 91 -10.85 24.51 -23.93
C VAL A 91 -11.63 23.47 -24.72
N ILE A 92 -11.81 22.29 -24.11
CA ILE A 92 -12.72 21.23 -24.58
C ILE A 92 -13.95 21.27 -23.69
N PRO A 93 -15.06 21.89 -24.13
CA PRO A 93 -16.22 22.11 -23.28
C PRO A 93 -17.03 20.83 -23.03
N ALA A 94 -17.87 20.87 -22.00
CA ALA A 94 -18.82 19.79 -21.70
C ALA A 94 -19.62 19.38 -22.95
N GLY A 95 -19.80 18.07 -23.15
CA GLY A 95 -20.49 17.50 -24.31
C GLY A 95 -19.67 17.43 -25.60
N VAL A 96 -18.43 17.95 -25.62
CA VAL A 96 -17.52 17.87 -26.78
C VAL A 96 -16.40 16.87 -26.53
N ASN A 97 -16.12 16.06 -27.54
CA ASN A 97 -15.13 15.00 -27.51
C ASN A 97 -14.04 15.29 -28.54
N VAL A 98 -12.80 15.42 -28.08
CA VAL A 98 -11.65 15.68 -28.95
C VAL A 98 -10.67 14.53 -28.88
N VAL A 99 -10.29 13.99 -30.05
CA VAL A 99 -9.30 12.92 -30.16
C VAL A 99 -7.96 13.53 -30.56
N ALA A 100 -6.93 13.41 -29.71
CA ALA A 100 -5.56 13.71 -30.08
C ALA A 100 -5.05 12.63 -31.05
N ASP A 101 -5.14 12.91 -32.34
CA ASP A 101 -4.95 11.97 -33.45
C ASP A 101 -3.59 12.06 -34.15
N ALA A 102 -2.79 13.08 -33.81
CA ALA A 102 -1.49 13.34 -34.41
C ALA A 102 -0.52 13.96 -33.39
N ALA A 103 0.75 14.09 -33.79
CA ALA A 103 1.72 14.86 -33.03
C ALA A 103 1.44 16.36 -33.17
N ASN A 104 0.95 16.99 -32.09
CA ASN A 104 0.81 18.43 -32.03
C ASN A 104 2.18 19.08 -31.74
N THR A 105 2.64 19.96 -32.63
CA THR A 105 3.88 20.72 -32.44
C THR A 105 3.69 22.01 -31.65
N ALA A 106 2.44 22.50 -31.51
CA ALA A 106 2.15 23.73 -30.78
C ALA A 106 2.43 23.57 -29.28
N ARG A 107 3.12 24.56 -28.70
CA ARG A 107 3.34 24.66 -27.25
C ARG A 107 2.15 25.36 -26.60
N LEU A 108 1.23 24.60 -26.04
CA LEU A 108 0.02 25.14 -25.44
C LEU A 108 0.27 25.61 -24.01
N LYS A 109 -0.17 26.81 -23.65
CA LYS A 109 -0.13 27.34 -22.28
C LYS A 109 -1.04 26.54 -21.34
N SER A 110 -2.23 26.15 -21.78
CA SER A 110 -3.09 25.26 -20.99
C SER A 110 -4.09 24.52 -21.85
N VAL A 111 -4.46 23.31 -21.45
CA VAL A 111 -5.60 22.56 -22.00
C VAL A 111 -6.57 22.30 -20.85
N ARG A 112 -7.78 22.87 -20.93
CA ARG A 112 -8.89 22.61 -19.99
C ARG A 112 -9.84 21.59 -20.61
N VAL A 113 -10.15 20.52 -19.89
CA VAL A 113 -11.06 19.46 -20.33
C VAL A 113 -12.28 19.43 -19.41
N GLU A 114 -13.42 19.88 -19.93
CA GLU A 114 -14.75 19.76 -19.30
C GLU A 114 -15.62 18.71 -20.01
N GLY A 115 -15.35 18.45 -21.29
CA GLY A 115 -15.88 17.33 -22.05
C GLY A 115 -14.95 16.13 -21.98
N CYS A 116 -14.43 15.70 -23.11
CA CYS A 116 -13.56 14.53 -23.19
C CYS A 116 -12.36 14.78 -24.10
N LEU A 117 -11.17 14.46 -23.59
CA LEU A 117 -9.93 14.38 -24.37
C LEU A 117 -9.50 12.91 -24.43
N GLU A 118 -9.47 12.35 -25.63
CA GLU A 118 -8.98 11.00 -25.89
C GLU A 118 -7.62 11.05 -26.58
N LEU A 119 -6.61 10.38 -26.03
CA LEU A 119 -5.38 10.10 -26.77
C LEU A 119 -5.64 8.93 -27.71
N SER A 120 -5.42 9.13 -29.02
CA SER A 120 -5.73 8.09 -30.01
C SER A 120 -5.04 6.77 -29.68
N SER A 121 -5.81 5.69 -29.75
CA SER A 121 -5.28 4.32 -29.68
C SER A 121 -4.95 3.74 -31.06
N GLU A 122 -5.24 4.46 -32.13
CA GLU A 122 -5.08 4.02 -33.51
C GLU A 122 -3.85 4.65 -34.18
N LYS A 123 -3.55 5.92 -33.84
CA LYS A 123 -2.45 6.69 -34.43
C LYS A 123 -1.53 7.20 -33.33
N SER A 124 -0.22 7.18 -33.62
CA SER A 124 0.75 7.79 -32.72
C SER A 124 0.50 9.29 -32.61
N ASN A 125 0.43 9.79 -31.39
CA ASN A 125 0.02 11.15 -31.08
C ASN A 125 0.87 11.75 -29.95
N ARG A 126 0.92 13.08 -29.92
CA ARG A 126 1.64 13.84 -28.91
C ARG A 126 0.92 15.15 -28.62
N LEU A 127 0.61 15.41 -27.36
CA LEU A 127 0.09 16.68 -26.88
C LEU A 127 1.17 17.44 -26.11
N ASN A 128 1.52 18.63 -26.58
CA ASN A 128 2.46 19.53 -25.91
C ASN A 128 1.69 20.62 -25.15
N THR A 129 1.69 20.58 -23.82
CA THR A 129 1.06 21.63 -23.01
C THR A 129 1.79 21.87 -21.71
N GLU A 130 1.89 23.12 -21.27
CA GLU A 130 2.41 23.44 -19.95
C GLU A 130 1.50 22.88 -18.85
N PHE A 131 0.19 23.08 -18.95
CA PHE A 131 -0.77 22.69 -17.92
C PHE A 131 -2.01 22.01 -18.51
N LEU A 132 -2.21 20.74 -18.17
CA LEU A 132 -3.40 19.97 -18.51
C LEU A 132 -4.30 19.88 -17.27
N TYR A 133 -5.51 20.42 -17.37
CA TYR A 133 -6.50 20.38 -16.30
C TYR A 133 -7.74 19.61 -16.75
N VAL A 134 -7.96 18.44 -16.15
CA VAL A 134 -9.22 17.70 -16.30
C VAL A 134 -10.17 18.20 -15.22
N ALA A 135 -11.04 19.14 -15.60
CA ALA A 135 -11.97 19.82 -14.72
C ALA A 135 -13.07 18.86 -14.22
N PRO A 136 -13.83 19.22 -13.17
CA PRO A 136 -15.01 18.45 -12.75
C PRO A 136 -15.95 18.16 -13.94
N GLY A 137 -16.34 16.90 -14.11
CA GLY A 137 -17.16 16.43 -15.24
C GLY A 137 -16.36 16.05 -16.50
N GLY A 138 -15.11 16.50 -16.60
CA GLY A 138 -14.22 16.20 -17.72
C GLY A 138 -13.60 14.79 -17.67
N GLN A 139 -13.09 14.33 -18.81
CA GLN A 139 -12.49 13.00 -18.95
C GLN A 139 -11.20 13.03 -19.76
N LEU A 140 -10.16 12.33 -19.27
CA LEU A 140 -8.95 12.02 -20.03
C LEU A 140 -8.87 10.52 -20.26
N LEU A 141 -8.92 10.11 -21.53
CA LEU A 141 -9.03 8.71 -21.93
C LEU A 141 -7.90 8.30 -22.87
N ALA A 142 -7.52 7.02 -22.83
CA ALA A 142 -6.70 6.38 -23.87
C ALA A 142 -6.92 4.85 -23.83
N GLY A 143 -7.46 4.26 -24.88
CA GLY A 143 -7.75 2.83 -24.95
C GLY A 143 -8.82 2.35 -23.93
N THR A 144 -9.11 1.05 -23.96
CA THR A 144 -10.00 0.34 -23.01
C THR A 144 -9.27 -0.80 -22.30
N PRO A 145 -9.85 -1.39 -21.24
CA PRO A 145 -9.41 -2.69 -20.74
C PRO A 145 -9.36 -3.80 -21.82
N ALA A 146 -10.35 -3.82 -22.72
CA ALA A 146 -10.46 -4.84 -23.77
C ALA A 146 -9.59 -4.57 -25.01
N ARG A 147 -9.30 -3.29 -25.28
CA ARG A 147 -8.48 -2.80 -26.39
C ARG A 147 -7.56 -1.68 -25.87
N PRO A 148 -6.46 -2.01 -25.18
CA PRO A 148 -5.48 -1.01 -24.77
C PRO A 148 -4.81 -0.39 -26.00
N VAL A 149 -4.15 0.77 -25.83
CA VAL A 149 -3.30 1.38 -26.86
C VAL A 149 -2.26 0.32 -27.29
N PRO A 150 -2.25 -0.10 -28.56
CA PRO A 150 -1.35 -1.14 -29.06
C PRO A 150 0.11 -0.77 -28.85
N ALA A 151 0.97 -1.75 -28.58
CA ALA A 151 2.39 -1.49 -28.33
C ALA A 151 3.12 -0.79 -29.49
N THR A 152 2.58 -0.89 -30.72
CA THR A 152 3.09 -0.22 -31.93
C THR A 152 2.70 1.26 -32.02
N VAL A 153 1.73 1.72 -31.22
CA VAL A 153 1.24 3.10 -31.17
C VAL A 153 1.80 3.80 -29.93
N THR A 154 2.31 5.01 -30.10
CA THR A 154 2.79 5.86 -29.00
C THR A 154 1.82 7.00 -28.73
N ALA A 155 1.40 7.17 -27.48
CA ALA A 155 0.56 8.28 -27.05
C ALA A 155 1.29 9.08 -25.97
N GLU A 156 1.64 10.34 -26.26
CA GLU A 156 2.47 11.16 -25.37
C GLU A 156 1.77 12.44 -24.93
N ILE A 157 1.92 12.78 -23.65
CA ILE A 157 1.72 14.14 -23.14
C ILE A 157 3.09 14.64 -22.69
N VAL A 158 3.59 15.66 -23.36
CA VAL A 158 4.87 16.28 -23.00
C VAL A 158 4.61 17.68 -22.47
N PHE A 159 5.17 17.95 -21.30
CA PHE A 159 5.12 19.25 -20.65
C PHE A 159 6.36 20.06 -21.04
N PRO A 160 6.23 21.03 -21.96
CA PRO A 160 7.38 21.79 -22.45
C PRO A 160 7.92 22.71 -21.36
N ASP A 161 9.21 23.04 -21.43
CA ASP A 161 9.78 24.04 -20.53
C ASP A 161 9.31 25.45 -20.94
N PHE A 162 8.50 26.06 -20.08
CA PHE A 162 8.02 27.45 -20.17
C PHE A 162 8.76 28.39 -19.18
N GLY A 163 9.89 27.95 -18.64
CA GLY A 163 10.66 28.69 -17.63
C GLY A 163 10.02 28.64 -16.24
N ALA A 164 10.38 29.61 -15.39
CA ALA A 164 9.87 29.70 -14.02
C ALA A 164 8.35 29.93 -13.97
N LEU A 165 7.69 29.43 -12.91
CA LEU A 165 6.30 29.78 -12.61
C LEU A 165 6.19 31.27 -12.22
N ASP A 166 5.05 31.90 -12.51
CA ASP A 166 4.73 33.22 -11.98
C ASP A 166 3.89 33.08 -10.69
N PRO A 167 4.46 33.30 -9.50
CA PRO A 167 3.74 33.17 -8.24
C PRO A 167 2.63 34.22 -8.04
N LYS A 168 2.59 35.29 -8.84
CA LYS A 168 1.49 36.27 -8.83
C LYS A 168 0.22 35.67 -9.43
N VAL A 169 0.37 34.80 -10.42
CA VAL A 169 -0.73 34.10 -11.09
C VAL A 169 -1.01 32.77 -10.41
N ASP A 170 0.03 32.06 -9.97
CA ASP A 170 -0.04 30.74 -9.35
C ASP A 170 0.45 30.77 -7.89
N ARG A 171 -0.40 31.30 -7.00
CA ARG A 171 -0.05 31.48 -5.57
C ARG A 171 0.19 30.17 -4.82
N THR A 172 -0.18 29.03 -5.39
CA THR A 172 0.07 27.72 -4.78
C THR A 172 1.17 26.93 -5.50
N LEU A 173 1.73 27.48 -6.58
CA LEU A 173 2.70 26.80 -7.44
C LEU A 173 2.20 25.42 -7.93
N THR A 174 0.93 25.34 -8.30
CA THR A 174 0.30 24.08 -8.78
C THR A 174 0.26 23.97 -10.31
N GLY A 175 0.33 25.06 -11.07
CA GLY A 175 0.40 25.03 -12.53
C GLY A 175 1.68 24.37 -13.05
N LYS A 176 1.76 24.01 -14.33
CA LYS A 176 2.76 23.08 -14.95
C LYS A 176 2.56 21.61 -14.55
N GLY A 177 2.15 20.80 -15.51
CA GLY A 177 1.85 19.38 -15.34
C GLY A 177 0.38 19.02 -15.55
N LEU A 178 -0.03 17.88 -15.01
CA LEU A 178 -1.40 17.36 -15.09
C LEU A 178 -2.10 17.46 -13.73
N VAL A 179 -3.25 18.12 -13.68
CA VAL A 179 -4.16 18.05 -12.54
C VAL A 179 -5.49 17.49 -13.02
N ALA A 180 -5.93 16.39 -12.40
CA ALA A 180 -7.19 15.74 -12.74
C ALA A 180 -8.15 15.76 -11.55
N ALA A 181 -9.14 16.65 -11.62
CA ALA A 181 -10.25 16.73 -10.68
C ALA A 181 -11.38 15.73 -10.98
N SER A 182 -11.31 15.06 -12.14
CA SER A 182 -12.32 14.10 -12.57
C SER A 182 -11.67 12.87 -13.23
N ARG A 183 -12.43 12.13 -14.03
CA ARG A 183 -12.09 10.80 -14.52
C ARG A 183 -10.82 10.78 -15.38
N VAL A 184 -9.93 9.84 -15.07
CA VAL A 184 -8.79 9.48 -15.93
C VAL A 184 -8.73 7.98 -16.14
N ARG A 185 -8.76 7.53 -17.40
CA ARG A 185 -8.67 6.11 -17.75
C ARG A 185 -7.72 5.91 -18.92
N ILE A 186 -6.52 5.44 -18.62
CA ILE A 186 -5.46 5.23 -19.61
C ILE A 186 -5.05 3.76 -19.57
N TYR A 187 -5.17 3.08 -20.70
CA TYR A 187 -4.83 1.68 -20.90
C TYR A 187 -3.76 1.54 -21.98
N GLY A 188 -2.49 1.60 -21.59
CA GLY A 188 -1.36 1.21 -22.40
C GLY A 188 -1.16 -0.30 -22.47
N ALA A 189 -0.28 -0.73 -23.37
CA ALA A 189 0.10 -2.13 -23.51
C ALA A 189 0.88 -2.59 -22.26
N LEU A 190 0.45 -3.70 -21.67
CA LEU A 190 1.13 -4.31 -20.53
C LEU A 190 2.36 -5.10 -20.98
N LYS A 191 3.35 -5.13 -20.10
CA LYS A 191 4.57 -5.94 -20.22
C LYS A 191 4.82 -6.64 -18.90
N THR A 192 5.51 -7.78 -18.95
CA THR A 192 6.08 -8.37 -17.73
C THR A 192 7.00 -7.32 -17.09
N SER A 193 6.66 -6.91 -15.87
CA SER A 193 7.31 -5.75 -15.25
C SER A 193 8.75 -6.03 -14.81
N ARG A 194 8.97 -7.22 -14.24
CA ARG A 194 10.28 -7.73 -13.83
C ARG A 194 10.35 -9.24 -13.90
N VAL A 195 11.54 -9.78 -14.05
CA VAL A 195 11.82 -11.23 -13.93
C VAL A 195 13.13 -11.44 -13.19
N LYS A 196 13.18 -12.44 -12.29
CA LYS A 196 14.43 -12.84 -11.62
C LYS A 196 15.36 -13.51 -12.62
N VAL A 197 16.66 -13.24 -12.53
CA VAL A 197 17.70 -13.92 -13.32
C VAL A 197 17.83 -15.39 -12.92
N ALA A 198 18.13 -16.27 -13.87
CA ALA A 198 18.26 -17.71 -13.61
C ALA A 198 19.60 -18.08 -12.94
N ALA A 199 20.63 -17.25 -13.13
CA ALA A 199 21.93 -17.36 -12.50
C ALA A 199 22.51 -15.95 -12.33
N ALA A 200 23.42 -15.78 -11.37
CA ALA A 200 24.10 -14.51 -11.10
C ALA A 200 24.84 -14.02 -12.37
N PRO A 201 24.43 -12.88 -12.98
CA PRO A 201 25.11 -12.31 -14.13
C PRO A 201 26.53 -11.84 -13.76
N LYS A 202 27.44 -11.92 -14.72
CA LYS A 202 28.84 -11.53 -14.57
C LYS A 202 29.17 -10.32 -15.44
N ARG A 203 30.17 -9.56 -15.03
CA ARG A 203 30.79 -8.54 -15.87
C ARG A 203 31.16 -9.15 -17.23
N GLY A 204 30.88 -8.44 -18.31
CA GLY A 204 31.13 -8.90 -19.66
C GLY A 204 29.95 -9.63 -20.31
N ASP A 205 28.98 -10.13 -19.53
CA ASP A 205 27.81 -10.79 -20.10
C ASP A 205 27.00 -9.82 -20.97
N THR A 206 26.50 -10.32 -22.10
CA THR A 206 25.57 -9.60 -22.99
C THR A 206 24.23 -10.31 -23.11
N ILE A 207 24.11 -11.53 -22.58
CA ILE A 207 22.89 -12.32 -22.59
C ILE A 207 22.52 -12.63 -21.14
N ILE A 208 21.31 -12.25 -20.75
CA ILE A 208 20.77 -12.49 -19.42
C ILE A 208 19.71 -13.57 -19.53
N ARG A 209 19.97 -14.74 -18.93
CA ARG A 209 18.97 -15.80 -18.78
C ARG A 209 18.04 -15.46 -17.63
N LEU A 210 16.74 -15.38 -17.90
CA LEU A 210 15.68 -15.16 -16.92
C LEU A 210 15.08 -16.47 -16.42
N THR A 211 14.41 -16.46 -15.27
CA THR A 211 13.70 -17.64 -14.72
C THR A 211 12.46 -18.01 -15.55
N SER A 212 11.88 -17.06 -16.28
CA SER A 212 10.78 -17.26 -17.21
C SER A 212 10.89 -16.31 -18.40
N ALA A 213 10.23 -16.65 -19.52
CA ALA A 213 10.19 -15.79 -20.70
C ALA A 213 9.38 -14.51 -20.40
N PRO A 214 9.93 -13.30 -20.64
CA PRO A 214 9.19 -12.07 -20.44
C PRO A 214 8.19 -11.84 -21.59
N SER A 215 6.98 -11.40 -21.25
CA SER A 215 5.94 -11.05 -22.22
C SER A 215 5.95 -9.56 -22.57
N GLY A 216 5.73 -9.24 -23.85
CA GLY A 216 5.62 -7.87 -24.35
C GLY A 216 6.94 -7.09 -24.47
N TRP A 217 8.08 -7.72 -24.19
CA TRP A 217 9.40 -7.11 -24.33
C TRP A 217 9.82 -7.08 -25.80
N ARG A 218 10.47 -5.99 -26.23
CA ARG A 218 10.90 -5.78 -27.62
C ARG A 218 12.29 -5.13 -27.68
N THR A 219 12.93 -5.21 -28.84
CA THR A 219 14.13 -4.44 -29.14
C THR A 219 13.91 -2.95 -28.86
N GLY A 220 14.90 -2.31 -28.23
CA GLY A 220 14.86 -0.91 -27.81
C GLY A 220 14.20 -0.66 -26.46
N ASP A 221 13.61 -1.67 -25.80
CA ASP A 221 13.09 -1.49 -24.45
C ASP A 221 14.21 -1.18 -23.47
N ARG A 222 14.00 -0.16 -22.63
CA ARG A 222 14.90 0.21 -21.54
C ARG A 222 14.66 -0.72 -20.36
N VAL A 223 15.72 -1.41 -19.96
CA VAL A 223 15.72 -2.36 -18.84
C VAL A 223 16.78 -1.97 -17.82
N ILE A 224 16.55 -2.38 -16.57
CA ILE A 224 17.50 -2.22 -15.47
C ILE A 224 17.81 -3.61 -14.94
N LEU A 225 19.08 -3.99 -14.96
CA LEU A 225 19.57 -5.10 -14.14
C LEU A 225 19.88 -4.55 -12.74
N THR A 226 19.21 -5.06 -11.73
CA THR A 226 19.35 -4.55 -10.35
C THR A 226 20.72 -4.87 -9.76
N GLY A 227 21.35 -3.89 -9.13
CA GLY A 227 22.58 -4.12 -8.36
C GLY A 227 22.35 -5.07 -7.16
N THR A 228 23.40 -5.77 -6.75
CA THR A 228 23.30 -6.82 -5.72
C THR A 228 24.19 -6.57 -4.50
N ARG A 229 25.07 -5.56 -4.53
CA ARG A 229 25.90 -5.20 -3.38
C ARG A 229 25.47 -3.88 -2.77
N TRP A 230 25.33 -3.85 -1.45
CA TRP A 230 25.14 -2.60 -0.73
C TRP A 230 26.45 -1.83 -0.64
N ILE A 231 26.37 -0.55 -1.00
CA ILE A 231 27.47 0.38 -0.89
C ILE A 231 26.97 1.58 -0.08
N PRO A 232 27.52 1.85 1.12
CA PRO A 232 27.06 2.96 1.95
C PRO A 232 27.12 4.30 1.24
N GLN A 233 26.05 5.07 1.41
CA GLN A 233 25.99 6.47 1.00
C GLN A 233 26.97 7.32 1.82
N LYS A 234 27.45 8.43 1.24
CA LYS A 234 28.17 9.48 1.96
C LYS A 234 27.36 10.78 1.93
N THR A 235 27.23 11.42 3.08
CA THR A 235 26.51 12.68 3.27
C THR A 235 27.32 13.67 4.11
N LYS A 236 27.00 14.97 4.00
CA LYS A 236 27.45 16.03 4.89
C LYS A 236 26.25 16.92 5.24
N GLY A 237 25.59 16.63 6.36
CA GLY A 237 24.24 17.15 6.60
C GLY A 237 23.31 16.66 5.50
N ASP A 238 22.44 17.54 5.00
CA ASP A 238 21.49 17.20 3.92
C ASP A 238 22.15 17.01 2.54
N VAL A 239 23.44 17.33 2.40
CA VAL A 239 24.15 17.21 1.14
C VAL A 239 24.58 15.76 0.91
N VAL A 240 24.10 15.16 -0.18
CA VAL A 240 24.54 13.84 -0.64
C VAL A 240 25.84 13.98 -1.44
N LEU A 241 26.92 13.41 -0.92
CA LEU A 241 28.23 13.42 -1.58
C LEU A 241 28.37 12.26 -2.57
N SER A 242 27.80 11.10 -2.23
CA SER A 242 27.76 9.94 -3.14
C SER A 242 26.72 8.92 -2.69
N SER A 243 25.89 8.41 -3.61
CA SER A 243 24.94 7.30 -3.41
C SER A 243 25.19 6.22 -4.49
N PRO A 244 26.29 5.45 -4.37
CA PRO A 244 26.70 4.48 -5.38
C PRO A 244 25.86 3.20 -5.33
N THR A 245 25.48 2.71 -6.50
CA THR A 245 24.79 1.41 -6.67
C THR A 245 25.35 0.74 -7.92
N GLU A 246 25.21 -0.59 -8.00
CA GLU A 246 25.68 -1.40 -9.14
C GLU A 246 24.57 -1.75 -10.14
N ASP A 247 23.41 -1.07 -10.09
CA ASP A 247 22.37 -1.25 -11.12
C ASP A 247 22.83 -0.78 -12.51
N GLU A 248 22.37 -1.48 -13.54
CA GLU A 248 22.81 -1.29 -14.91
C GLU A 248 21.63 -0.98 -15.83
N ILE A 249 21.60 0.24 -16.35
CA ILE A 249 20.66 0.64 -17.41
C ILE A 249 21.16 0.07 -18.73
N ARG A 250 20.29 -0.69 -19.41
CA ARG A 250 20.57 -1.34 -20.69
C ARG A 250 19.36 -1.25 -21.61
N PHE A 251 19.59 -1.56 -22.87
CA PHE A 251 18.53 -1.67 -23.87
C PHE A 251 18.47 -3.10 -24.41
N VAL A 252 17.25 -3.59 -24.60
CA VAL A 252 17.02 -4.92 -25.18
C VAL A 252 17.43 -4.87 -26.65
N LYS A 253 18.33 -5.77 -27.06
CA LYS A 253 18.68 -6.01 -28.46
C LYS A 253 17.76 -7.06 -29.09
N SER A 254 17.52 -8.16 -28.38
CA SER A 254 16.62 -9.24 -28.78
C SER A 254 16.13 -10.05 -27.58
N VAL A 255 14.99 -10.73 -27.74
CA VAL A 255 14.45 -11.68 -26.76
C VAL A 255 14.21 -13.01 -27.46
N SER A 256 14.73 -14.10 -26.91
CA SER A 256 14.51 -15.47 -27.39
C SER A 256 14.14 -16.36 -26.22
N GLY A 257 12.85 -16.68 -26.09
CA GLY A 257 12.34 -17.37 -24.90
C GLY A 257 12.66 -16.58 -23.63
N ALA A 258 13.51 -17.13 -22.77
CA ALA A 258 13.93 -16.51 -21.52
C ALA A 258 15.34 -15.86 -21.59
N ASP A 259 15.97 -15.87 -22.75
CA ASP A 259 17.23 -15.16 -22.98
C ASP A 259 16.95 -13.76 -23.51
N VAL A 260 17.48 -12.76 -22.80
CA VAL A 260 17.44 -11.35 -23.21
C VAL A 260 18.86 -10.91 -23.57
N THR A 261 19.07 -10.58 -24.84
CA THR A 261 20.33 -10.02 -25.32
C THR A 261 20.30 -8.51 -25.12
N LEU A 262 21.35 -7.96 -24.51
CA LEU A 262 21.53 -6.54 -24.22
C LEU A 262 22.29 -5.83 -25.35
N ASP A 263 22.18 -4.51 -25.39
CA ASP A 263 22.90 -3.62 -26.30
C ASP A 263 24.41 -3.54 -26.04
N SER A 264 24.81 -3.71 -24.78
CA SER A 264 26.20 -3.64 -24.34
C SER A 264 26.48 -4.58 -23.16
N ALA A 265 27.74 -4.96 -22.99
CA ALA A 265 28.19 -5.86 -21.94
C ALA A 265 27.98 -5.28 -20.54
N LEU A 266 27.73 -6.15 -19.55
CA LEU A 266 27.63 -5.74 -18.15
C LEU A 266 28.95 -5.19 -17.62
N ALA A 267 28.84 -4.14 -16.80
CA ALA A 267 29.96 -3.47 -16.16
C ALA A 267 30.26 -4.05 -14.76
N PHE A 268 29.30 -4.71 -14.12
CA PHE A 268 29.45 -5.26 -12.77
C PHE A 268 29.16 -6.76 -12.74
N ASP A 269 29.75 -7.42 -11.75
CA ASP A 269 29.27 -8.73 -11.33
C ASP A 269 28.05 -8.55 -10.43
N HIS A 270 27.08 -9.45 -10.55
CA HIS A 270 25.84 -9.41 -9.76
C HIS A 270 25.73 -10.65 -8.86
N PRO A 271 26.65 -10.84 -7.88
CA PRO A 271 26.71 -12.05 -7.08
C PRO A 271 25.46 -12.24 -6.23
N SER A 272 25.09 -13.49 -6.00
CA SER A 272 23.98 -13.88 -5.13
C SER A 272 24.52 -14.69 -3.94
N PRO A 273 24.01 -14.50 -2.71
CA PRO A 273 24.49 -15.26 -1.55
C PRO A 273 24.20 -16.76 -1.63
N ASP A 274 23.17 -17.16 -2.39
CA ASP A 274 22.78 -18.54 -2.69
C ASP A 274 21.92 -18.57 -3.98
N ALA A 275 21.48 -19.76 -4.40
CA ALA A 275 20.73 -19.96 -5.64
C ALA A 275 19.25 -19.51 -5.59
N ALA A 276 18.69 -19.25 -4.41
CA ALA A 276 17.30 -18.78 -4.27
C ALA A 276 17.21 -17.24 -4.34
N LEU A 277 18.31 -16.56 -4.06
CA LEU A 277 18.47 -15.11 -4.16
C LEU A 277 19.08 -14.74 -5.51
N GLY A 278 18.80 -13.53 -6.00
CA GLY A 278 19.36 -13.08 -7.26
C GLY A 278 18.87 -11.72 -7.71
N ALA A 279 19.58 -11.17 -8.69
CA ALA A 279 19.19 -9.94 -9.36
C ALA A 279 17.88 -10.09 -10.14
N TYR A 280 17.29 -8.96 -10.50
CA TYR A 280 16.12 -8.87 -11.35
C TYR A 280 16.44 -8.03 -12.58
N LEU A 281 15.88 -8.42 -13.72
CA LEU A 281 15.82 -7.57 -14.90
C LEU A 281 14.43 -6.94 -14.97
N VAL A 282 14.39 -5.61 -14.98
CA VAL A 282 13.15 -4.82 -14.81
C VAL A 282 12.93 -3.94 -16.03
N ASN A 283 11.73 -3.94 -16.62
CA ASN A 283 11.41 -3.20 -17.84
C ASN A 283 10.66 -1.89 -17.53
N TYR A 284 11.19 -0.78 -18.02
CA TYR A 284 10.66 0.58 -17.79
C TYR A 284 9.97 1.20 -19.01
N SER A 285 10.06 0.59 -20.19
CA SER A 285 9.46 1.17 -21.40
C SER A 285 7.96 0.96 -21.45
N ARG A 286 7.21 2.04 -21.71
CA ARG A 286 5.77 2.03 -21.96
C ARG A 286 5.45 2.80 -23.24
N ASN A 287 4.31 2.50 -23.86
CA ASN A 287 3.90 3.16 -25.09
C ASN A 287 2.99 4.39 -24.85
N VAL A 288 2.44 4.53 -23.64
CA VAL A 288 1.77 5.76 -23.19
C VAL A 288 2.66 6.48 -22.20
N ARG A 289 2.93 7.77 -22.42
CA ARG A 289 3.96 8.50 -21.64
C ARG A 289 3.54 9.92 -21.28
N LEU A 290 3.79 10.29 -20.04
CA LEU A 290 3.73 11.65 -19.51
C LEU A 290 5.17 12.08 -19.16
N ALA A 291 5.66 13.16 -19.76
CA ALA A 291 7.07 13.55 -19.61
C ALA A 291 7.27 15.05 -19.45
N THR A 292 8.20 15.44 -18.59
CA THR A 292 8.78 16.79 -18.64
C THR A 292 9.79 16.84 -19.78
N GLU A 293 9.65 17.82 -20.67
CA GLU A 293 10.63 18.07 -21.72
C GLU A 293 11.99 18.41 -21.11
N ASN A 294 13.05 17.72 -21.54
CA ASN A 294 14.41 17.91 -21.03
C ASN A 294 14.54 17.81 -19.49
N GLY A 295 13.63 17.12 -18.80
CA GLY A 295 13.52 17.17 -17.34
C GLY A 295 14.83 16.90 -16.59
N ALA A 296 15.65 15.95 -17.06
CA ALA A 296 16.97 15.64 -16.49
C ALA A 296 17.93 16.84 -16.41
N LYS A 297 17.77 17.86 -17.26
CA LYS A 297 18.60 19.08 -17.31
C LYS A 297 17.97 20.27 -16.60
N LEU A 298 16.68 20.20 -16.26
CA LEU A 298 15.95 21.28 -15.61
C LEU A 298 16.21 21.31 -14.11
N VAL A 299 16.19 22.51 -13.53
CA VAL A 299 16.08 22.65 -12.07
C VAL A 299 14.73 22.09 -11.62
N PRO A 300 14.64 21.43 -10.44
CA PRO A 300 13.42 20.76 -10.01
C PRO A 300 12.16 21.63 -10.09
N SER A 301 12.23 22.91 -9.67
CA SER A 301 11.09 23.83 -9.64
C SER A 301 10.42 24.08 -11.01
N GLN A 302 11.09 23.76 -12.12
CA GLN A 302 10.55 23.93 -13.48
C GLN A 302 9.90 22.66 -14.04
N ARG A 303 10.09 21.51 -13.41
CA ARG A 303 9.53 20.25 -13.88
C ARG A 303 8.01 20.21 -13.72
N ALA A 304 7.35 19.46 -14.61
CA ALA A 304 5.93 19.17 -14.48
C ALA A 304 5.69 18.12 -13.38
N HIS A 305 4.52 18.16 -12.76
CA HIS A 305 4.06 17.17 -11.78
C HIS A 305 2.72 16.56 -12.23
N SER A 306 2.23 15.56 -11.51
CA SER A 306 0.84 15.11 -11.70
C SER A 306 0.09 15.00 -10.38
N MET A 307 -1.21 15.27 -10.42
CA MET A 307 -2.11 15.18 -9.26
C MET A 307 -3.47 14.65 -9.71
N PHE A 308 -3.90 13.54 -9.11
CA PHE A 308 -5.17 12.86 -9.39
C PHE A 308 -6.06 12.92 -8.14
N ILE A 309 -7.15 13.68 -8.23
CA ILE A 309 -8.04 13.96 -7.09
C ILE A 309 -9.25 13.02 -7.10
N SER A 310 -9.62 12.48 -8.27
CA SER A 310 -10.77 11.58 -8.41
C SER A 310 -10.41 10.12 -8.09
N THR A 311 -11.34 9.41 -7.45
CA THR A 311 -11.31 7.94 -7.29
C THR A 311 -11.42 7.19 -8.61
N GLU A 312 -11.98 7.83 -9.65
CA GLU A 312 -12.10 7.27 -11.00
C GLU A 312 -10.78 7.42 -11.80
N THR A 313 -9.67 7.01 -11.20
CA THR A 313 -8.33 7.03 -11.82
C THR A 313 -7.88 5.61 -12.12
N THR A 314 -7.65 5.30 -13.39
CA THR A 314 -7.01 4.06 -13.84
C THR A 314 -5.86 4.39 -14.77
N LEU A 315 -4.67 3.95 -14.39
CA LEU A 315 -3.45 4.06 -15.17
C LEU A 315 -2.86 2.67 -15.36
N GLN A 316 -2.86 2.18 -16.59
CA GLN A 316 -2.27 0.91 -16.95
C GLN A 316 -1.19 1.11 -18.01
N GLY A 317 0.01 0.57 -17.77
CA GLY A 317 1.09 0.61 -18.77
C GLY A 317 1.48 2.04 -19.17
N VAL A 318 1.57 2.95 -18.20
CA VAL A 318 1.91 4.37 -18.41
C VAL A 318 3.31 4.66 -17.87
N GLU A 319 4.10 5.43 -18.60
CA GLU A 319 5.38 5.95 -18.13
C GLU A 319 5.25 7.41 -17.65
N PHE A 320 5.84 7.71 -16.49
CA PHE A 320 6.09 9.06 -16.00
C PHE A 320 7.60 9.31 -16.06
N PHE A 321 8.04 10.23 -16.91
CA PHE A 321 9.45 10.44 -17.18
C PHE A 321 9.93 11.84 -16.78
N GLU A 322 10.87 11.90 -15.83
CA GLU A 322 11.45 13.11 -15.26
C GLU A 322 10.38 14.10 -14.77
N MET A 323 9.32 13.55 -14.16
CA MET A 323 8.19 14.28 -13.58
C MET A 323 8.41 14.51 -12.07
N GLY A 324 7.67 15.42 -11.48
CA GLY A 324 7.79 15.86 -10.10
C GLY A 324 8.75 17.05 -9.95
N ARG A 325 8.48 17.89 -8.96
CA ARG A 325 9.26 19.12 -8.66
C ARG A 325 9.40 19.46 -7.18
N THR A 326 8.66 18.79 -6.28
CA THR A 326 9.00 18.86 -4.85
C THR A 326 10.38 18.24 -4.68
N ASP A 327 11.36 19.04 -4.27
CA ASP A 327 12.76 18.66 -4.14
C ASP A 327 13.02 18.12 -2.73
N LYS A 328 13.13 16.81 -2.56
CA LYS A 328 13.35 16.17 -1.25
C LYS A 328 14.79 16.27 -0.76
N SER A 329 15.71 16.81 -1.57
CA SER A 329 17.07 17.17 -1.11
C SER A 329 17.06 18.37 -0.18
N LYS A 330 15.98 19.15 -0.20
CA LYS A 330 15.76 20.32 0.66
C LYS A 330 14.46 20.14 1.41
N ARG A 331 14.30 20.86 2.52
CA ARG A 331 13.01 20.89 3.22
C ARG A 331 11.94 21.52 2.33
N ALA A 332 10.80 20.87 2.27
CA ALA A 332 9.61 21.33 1.56
C ALA A 332 8.57 21.87 2.56
N VAL A 333 7.83 22.87 2.13
CA VAL A 333 6.83 23.57 2.95
C VAL A 333 5.44 23.49 2.33
N ASP A 334 4.43 23.72 3.14
CA ASP A 334 3.06 23.81 2.66
C ASP A 334 2.84 25.16 1.98
N ALA A 335 2.19 25.17 0.81
CA ALA A 335 1.96 26.41 0.06
C ALA A 335 1.24 27.47 0.90
N ALA A 336 0.33 27.04 1.77
CA ALA A 336 -0.46 27.92 2.63
C ALA A 336 0.38 28.70 3.66
N THR A 337 1.57 28.23 4.01
CA THR A 337 2.43 28.90 5.01
C THR A 337 3.32 29.98 4.40
N LEU A 338 3.38 30.11 3.07
CA LEU A 338 4.40 30.93 2.41
C LEU A 338 4.09 32.43 2.33
N GLY A 339 2.85 32.89 2.55
CA GLY A 339 2.44 34.30 2.42
C GLY A 339 2.59 34.86 0.99
N SER A 340 3.84 35.02 0.56
CA SER A 340 4.33 35.43 -0.77
C SER A 340 5.34 34.40 -1.31
N PRO A 341 4.90 33.36 -2.04
CA PRO A 341 5.81 32.37 -2.60
C PRO A 341 6.69 32.95 -3.72
N ALA A 342 7.95 32.52 -3.79
CA ALA A 342 8.81 32.68 -4.97
C ALA A 342 8.63 31.50 -5.94
N ALA A 343 8.94 31.69 -7.23
CA ALA A 343 8.87 30.62 -8.24
C ALA A 343 9.72 29.38 -7.91
N THR A 344 10.75 29.56 -7.09
CA THR A 344 11.69 28.52 -6.63
C THR A 344 11.33 27.94 -5.26
N SER A 345 10.20 28.35 -4.66
CA SER A 345 9.78 27.82 -3.36
C SER A 345 9.53 26.33 -3.44
N ASN A 346 10.11 25.57 -2.51
CA ASN A 346 9.97 24.12 -2.48
C ASN A 346 8.65 23.71 -1.81
N VAL A 347 7.59 23.61 -2.60
CA VAL A 347 6.24 23.30 -2.12
C VAL A 347 5.98 21.79 -2.17
N LYS A 348 5.37 21.25 -1.11
CA LYS A 348 4.97 19.82 -1.04
C LYS A 348 3.88 19.45 -2.04
N GLY A 349 3.73 18.16 -2.31
CA GLY A 349 2.61 17.63 -3.11
C GLY A 349 2.78 17.79 -4.62
N ARG A 350 3.99 18.03 -5.11
CA ARG A 350 4.31 18.13 -6.55
C ARG A 350 5.17 16.95 -6.99
N TYR A 351 4.61 15.75 -6.92
CA TYR A 351 5.30 14.49 -7.17
C TYR A 351 5.09 13.98 -8.60
N SER A 352 5.83 12.94 -9.01
CA SER A 352 5.72 12.39 -10.37
C SER A 352 4.34 11.79 -10.61
N LEU A 353 3.86 10.95 -9.67
CA LEU A 353 2.50 10.42 -9.62
C LEU A 353 1.92 10.61 -8.20
N HIS A 354 0.94 11.52 -8.07
CA HIS A 354 0.32 11.85 -6.79
C HIS A 354 -1.19 11.58 -6.84
N LEU A 355 -1.66 10.59 -6.08
CA LEU A 355 -3.08 10.39 -5.77
C LEU A 355 -3.42 11.25 -4.56
N HIS A 356 -4.20 12.31 -4.77
CA HIS A 356 -4.37 13.37 -3.79
C HIS A 356 -5.80 13.42 -3.23
N GLN A 357 -5.95 13.00 -1.98
CA GLN A 357 -7.17 13.10 -1.17
C GLN A 357 -8.43 12.64 -1.89
N GLN A 358 -8.37 11.44 -2.48
CA GLN A 358 -9.48 10.89 -3.27
C GLN A 358 -10.73 10.56 -2.42
N GLY A 359 -10.63 10.66 -1.09
CA GLY A 359 -11.72 10.38 -0.17
C GLY A 359 -11.92 8.88 0.11
N PHE A 360 -12.88 8.58 0.99
CA PHE A 360 -13.21 7.22 1.43
C PHE A 360 -14.71 6.85 1.28
N PRO A 361 -15.38 7.10 0.14
CA PRO A 361 -16.72 6.54 -0.01
C PRO A 361 -16.63 5.01 -0.01
N VAL A 362 -17.46 4.37 0.81
CA VAL A 362 -17.51 2.90 0.97
C VAL A 362 -17.76 2.21 -0.37
N ASP A 363 -18.48 2.88 -1.28
CA ASP A 363 -18.84 2.37 -2.62
C ASP A 363 -18.05 2.99 -3.77
N SER A 364 -16.93 3.66 -3.51
CA SER A 364 -16.14 4.29 -4.59
C SER A 364 -15.30 3.30 -5.38
N GLN A 365 -15.14 3.57 -6.68
CA GLN A 365 -14.18 2.82 -7.51
C GLN A 365 -12.79 2.95 -6.90
N THR A 366 -12.07 1.83 -6.80
CA THR A 366 -10.69 1.85 -6.31
C THR A 366 -9.76 2.26 -7.45
N PRO A 367 -8.98 3.35 -7.32
CA PRO A 367 -7.93 3.67 -8.25
C PRO A 367 -7.01 2.49 -8.54
N VAL A 368 -6.72 2.26 -9.83
CA VAL A 368 -5.88 1.15 -10.28
C VAL A 368 -4.64 1.70 -10.99
N ILE A 369 -3.47 1.40 -10.42
CA ILE A 369 -2.16 1.75 -10.97
C ILE A 369 -1.45 0.45 -11.31
N ARG A 370 -1.46 0.06 -12.58
CA ARG A 370 -0.98 -1.26 -13.03
C ARG A 370 0.15 -1.14 -14.05
N GLY A 371 1.30 -1.74 -13.77
CA GLY A 371 2.42 -1.75 -14.70
C GLY A 371 2.92 -0.35 -15.03
N VAL A 372 2.76 0.63 -14.13
CA VAL A 372 3.26 2.00 -14.34
C VAL A 372 4.77 2.04 -14.15
N ALA A 373 5.47 2.85 -14.94
CA ALA A 373 6.91 3.07 -14.82
C ALA A 373 7.18 4.54 -14.50
N ILE A 374 7.85 4.83 -13.40
CA ILE A 374 8.25 6.18 -12.99
C ILE A 374 9.78 6.25 -13.04
N TRP A 375 10.29 7.23 -13.77
CA TRP A 375 11.71 7.42 -14.01
C TRP A 375 12.13 8.83 -13.60
N GLY A 376 13.05 8.94 -12.64
CA GLY A 376 13.66 10.21 -12.25
C GLY A 376 12.66 11.12 -11.54
N SER A 377 12.72 11.17 -10.22
CA SER A 377 11.94 12.12 -9.42
C SER A 377 12.86 12.91 -8.49
N PRO A 378 12.78 14.26 -8.45
CA PRO A 378 13.50 15.05 -7.45
C PRO A 378 12.90 14.92 -6.05
N GLY A 379 11.77 14.22 -5.93
CA GLY A 379 11.09 13.93 -4.68
C GLY A 379 10.49 12.54 -4.71
N TRP A 380 9.36 12.37 -4.05
CA TRP A 380 8.67 11.09 -4.07
C TRP A 380 8.28 10.67 -5.50
N GLY A 381 8.46 9.39 -5.81
CA GLY A 381 8.07 8.82 -7.10
C GLY A 381 6.56 8.67 -7.19
N PHE A 382 6.02 7.76 -6.37
CA PHE A 382 4.59 7.55 -6.18
C PHE A 382 4.15 8.01 -4.79
N ALA A 383 3.11 8.83 -4.73
CA ALA A 383 2.50 9.28 -3.48
C ALA A 383 1.00 8.97 -3.48
N GLN A 384 0.56 8.21 -2.48
CA GLN A 384 -0.85 8.09 -2.11
C GLN A 384 -1.09 8.94 -0.87
N HIS A 385 -1.88 9.99 -1.02
CA HIS A 385 -2.20 10.95 0.03
C HIS A 385 -3.69 10.84 0.36
N GLY A 386 -4.02 9.96 1.30
CA GLY A 386 -5.39 9.57 1.60
C GLY A 386 -6.07 8.77 0.49
N GLY A 387 -7.19 8.13 0.85
CA GLY A 387 -7.96 7.27 -0.05
C GLY A 387 -7.44 5.84 -0.16
N LYS A 388 -7.95 5.12 -1.14
CA LYS A 388 -7.66 3.70 -1.41
C LYS A 388 -7.00 3.56 -2.78
N ALA A 389 -6.02 2.68 -2.93
CA ALA A 389 -5.45 2.38 -4.24
C ALA A 389 -5.00 0.92 -4.38
N PHE A 390 -5.14 0.37 -5.58
CA PHE A 390 -4.52 -0.88 -5.97
C PHE A 390 -3.34 -0.61 -6.90
N VAL A 391 -2.12 -0.84 -6.40
CA VAL A 391 -0.87 -0.58 -7.12
C VAL A 391 -0.21 -1.91 -7.41
N TYR A 392 -0.11 -2.28 -8.68
CA TYR A 392 0.32 -3.61 -9.10
C TYR A 392 1.44 -3.54 -10.14
N GLN A 393 2.52 -4.28 -9.93
CA GLN A 393 3.62 -4.44 -10.90
C GLN A 393 4.22 -3.12 -11.40
N SER A 394 4.18 -2.06 -10.58
CA SER A 394 4.66 -0.74 -10.95
C SER A 394 6.09 -0.51 -10.47
N ASN A 395 6.87 0.25 -11.24
CA ASN A 395 8.30 0.42 -11.02
C ASN A 395 8.64 1.90 -10.83
N VAL A 396 9.48 2.21 -9.85
CA VAL A 396 10.07 3.54 -9.63
C VAL A 396 11.58 3.39 -9.68
N TYR A 397 12.24 4.23 -10.48
CA TYR A 397 13.70 4.30 -10.56
C TYR A 397 14.20 5.71 -10.29
N ASN A 398 15.28 5.82 -9.51
CA ASN A 398 16.03 7.06 -9.29
C ASN A 398 15.15 8.17 -8.70
N ALA A 399 14.56 7.90 -7.54
CA ALA A 399 13.82 8.89 -6.76
C ALA A 399 14.72 9.48 -5.67
N PHE A 400 14.72 10.81 -5.55
CA PHE A 400 15.27 11.48 -4.38
C PHE A 400 14.21 11.51 -3.27
N GLY A 401 14.55 11.08 -2.06
CA GLY A 401 13.58 10.68 -1.05
C GLY A 401 13.04 9.29 -1.34
N SER A 402 11.77 9.06 -1.00
CA SER A 402 11.17 7.72 -1.06
C SER A 402 10.55 7.39 -2.42
N ALA A 403 10.69 6.15 -2.88
CA ALA A 403 10.14 5.72 -4.16
C ALA A 403 8.60 5.57 -4.13
N PHE A 404 8.06 4.87 -3.13
CA PHE A 404 6.63 4.74 -2.87
C PHE A 404 6.29 5.31 -1.49
N VAL A 405 5.23 6.11 -1.41
CA VAL A 405 4.83 6.82 -0.18
C VAL A 405 3.33 6.73 0.07
N SER A 406 2.95 6.32 1.29
CA SER A 406 1.63 6.61 1.84
C SER A 406 1.79 7.78 2.81
N GLU A 407 1.21 8.94 2.50
CA GLU A 407 1.60 10.24 3.08
C GLU A 407 0.96 10.55 4.44
N SER A 408 -0.32 10.25 4.62
CA SER A 408 -1.12 10.72 5.78
C SER A 408 -1.39 9.63 6.82
N GLY A 409 -1.28 8.35 6.45
CA GLY A 409 -1.52 7.19 7.30
C GLY A 409 -2.94 6.63 7.29
N ASN A 410 -3.89 7.35 6.68
CA ASN A 410 -5.26 6.89 6.47
C ASN A 410 -5.42 6.18 5.11
N GLU A 411 -4.35 5.94 4.36
CA GLU A 411 -4.40 5.22 3.09
C GLU A 411 -4.75 3.73 3.26
N THR A 412 -5.47 3.16 2.31
CA THR A 412 -5.78 1.71 2.27
C THR A 412 -5.54 1.12 0.88
N GLY A 413 -5.73 -0.19 0.76
CA GLY A 413 -5.65 -0.91 -0.50
C GLY A 413 -4.49 -1.91 -0.50
N ALA A 414 -3.95 -2.20 -1.67
CA ALA A 414 -2.88 -3.18 -1.80
C ALA A 414 -1.83 -2.74 -2.81
N TRP A 415 -0.58 -2.82 -2.40
CA TRP A 415 0.60 -2.62 -3.23
C TRP A 415 1.28 -3.97 -3.41
N VAL A 416 1.22 -4.48 -4.63
CA VAL A 416 1.57 -5.85 -4.95
C VAL A 416 2.58 -5.90 -6.10
N GLU A 417 3.68 -6.63 -5.92
CA GLU A 417 4.70 -6.84 -6.97
C GLU A 417 5.35 -5.56 -7.51
N ASN A 418 5.37 -4.48 -6.73
CA ASN A 418 6.01 -3.23 -7.13
C ASN A 418 7.52 -3.26 -6.90
N THR A 419 8.24 -2.39 -7.63
CA THR A 419 9.70 -2.36 -7.63
C THR A 419 10.22 -0.94 -7.41
N ALA A 420 11.03 -0.75 -6.38
CA ALA A 420 11.77 0.47 -6.12
C ALA A 420 13.27 0.22 -6.35
N ILE A 421 13.91 1.01 -7.21
CA ILE A 421 15.34 0.90 -7.51
C ILE A 421 16.00 2.27 -7.36
N ARG A 422 17.15 2.32 -6.68
CA ARG A 422 17.99 3.51 -6.51
C ARG A 422 17.22 4.66 -5.83
N GLY A 423 17.07 4.55 -4.51
CA GLY A 423 16.60 5.64 -3.66
C GLY A 423 17.77 6.45 -3.13
N ILE A 424 17.68 7.77 -3.27
CA ILE A 424 18.73 8.71 -2.84
C ILE A 424 18.15 9.55 -1.70
N GLY A 425 18.82 9.65 -0.57
CA GLY A 425 18.29 10.34 0.60
C GLY A 425 19.22 11.36 1.21
N VAL A 426 18.70 12.30 1.99
CA VAL A 426 19.50 13.13 2.89
C VAL A 426 20.05 12.31 4.06
N ASN A 427 20.72 12.95 5.02
CA ASN A 427 21.33 12.27 6.17
C ASN A 427 20.35 11.30 6.87
N HIS A 428 20.90 10.24 7.45
CA HIS A 428 20.22 9.08 8.04
C HIS A 428 19.20 9.37 9.15
N ILE A 429 19.04 10.63 9.57
CA ILE A 429 18.17 10.99 10.68
C ILE A 429 16.71 11.03 10.22
N VAL A 430 16.09 9.84 10.19
CA VAL A 430 14.67 9.65 9.86
C VAL A 430 13.74 10.46 10.79
N LYS A 431 14.16 10.72 12.02
CA LYS A 431 13.39 11.38 13.09
C LYS A 431 13.81 12.84 13.34
N ASP A 432 14.38 13.50 12.33
CA ASP A 432 14.78 14.90 12.45
C ASP A 432 13.59 15.75 12.94
N ALA A 433 13.82 16.57 13.96
CA ALA A 433 12.73 17.25 14.66
C ALA A 433 12.01 18.26 13.75
N ASP A 434 12.75 18.94 12.89
CA ASP A 434 12.17 19.92 11.97
C ASP A 434 11.37 19.22 10.87
N ASP A 435 11.88 18.11 10.32
CA ASP A 435 11.17 17.32 9.30
C ASP A 435 9.87 16.73 9.89
N VAL A 436 9.92 16.25 11.14
CA VAL A 436 8.74 15.74 11.88
C VAL A 436 7.71 16.83 12.13
N ASN A 437 8.14 17.97 12.66
CA ASN A 437 7.26 19.09 13.01
C ASN A 437 6.65 19.72 11.75
N GLY A 438 7.48 19.87 10.71
CA GLY A 438 7.11 20.38 9.40
C GLY A 438 6.33 19.38 8.55
N PHE A 439 6.18 18.11 8.96
CA PHE A 439 5.56 17.03 8.17
C PHE A 439 6.18 16.93 6.76
N ASP A 440 7.51 16.98 6.69
CA ASP A 440 8.28 16.79 5.46
C ASP A 440 9.08 15.49 5.52
N LEU A 441 8.34 14.39 5.43
CA LEU A 441 8.85 13.05 5.68
C LEU A 441 9.42 12.39 4.41
N GLY A 442 9.96 11.17 4.55
CA GLY A 442 10.38 10.34 3.42
C GLY A 442 11.54 10.91 2.61
N ARG A 443 12.47 11.63 3.26
CA ARG A 443 13.65 12.24 2.63
C ARG A 443 14.90 11.33 2.66
N THR A 444 14.85 10.17 3.31
CA THR A 444 16.02 9.31 3.59
C THR A 444 16.32 8.27 2.52
N GLY A 445 15.69 8.33 1.34
CA GLY A 445 16.07 7.46 0.22
C GLY A 445 15.46 6.06 0.29
N ASP A 446 14.26 5.93 0.86
CA ASP A 446 13.63 4.64 1.15
C ASP A 446 12.89 4.05 -0.06
N GLY A 447 12.79 2.72 -0.12
CA GLY A 447 11.99 2.04 -1.15
C GLY A 447 10.49 2.28 -0.95
N PHE A 448 9.99 1.91 0.23
CA PHE A 448 8.58 2.03 0.60
C PHE A 448 8.47 2.72 1.95
N TRP A 449 7.97 3.95 1.93
CA TRP A 449 7.75 4.78 3.11
C TRP A 449 6.27 4.81 3.50
N MET A 450 5.97 4.27 4.68
CA MET A 450 4.62 3.97 5.11
C MET A 450 4.24 4.77 6.36
N GLN A 451 3.40 5.80 6.21
CA GLN A 451 2.57 6.28 7.33
C GLN A 451 1.37 5.37 7.55
N SER A 452 0.88 4.68 6.51
CA SER A 452 -0.28 3.81 6.64
C SER A 452 0.16 2.41 7.04
N ARG A 453 -0.59 1.86 7.99
CA ARG A 453 -0.49 0.46 8.42
C ARG A 453 -1.55 -0.42 7.76
N MET A 454 -2.41 0.18 6.94
CA MET A 454 -3.57 -0.46 6.30
C MET A 454 -3.39 -0.65 4.78
N VAL A 455 -2.27 -0.19 4.22
CA VAL A 455 -1.86 -0.58 2.86
C VAL A 455 -1.18 -1.94 2.94
N ARG A 456 -1.71 -2.91 2.20
CA ARG A 456 -1.18 -4.28 2.15
C ARG A 456 0.06 -4.33 1.27
N LEU A 457 1.17 -4.84 1.79
CA LEU A 457 2.42 -5.01 1.04
C LEU A 457 2.68 -6.49 0.74
N HIS A 458 2.57 -6.88 -0.53
CA HIS A 458 2.77 -8.25 -0.98
C HIS A 458 3.75 -8.33 -2.15
N ARG A 459 4.81 -9.15 -2.04
CA ARG A 459 5.80 -9.37 -3.11
C ARG A 459 6.47 -8.10 -3.64
N ASN A 460 6.60 -7.03 -2.87
CA ASN A 460 7.31 -5.83 -3.33
C ASN A 460 8.83 -6.01 -3.24
N LEU A 461 9.57 -5.29 -4.08
CA LEU A 461 11.02 -5.35 -4.17
C LEU A 461 11.61 -3.95 -3.99
N ALA A 462 12.56 -3.80 -3.08
CA ALA A 462 13.36 -2.58 -2.91
C ALA A 462 14.84 -2.88 -3.13
N VAL A 463 15.50 -2.15 -4.03
CA VAL A 463 16.92 -2.39 -4.37
C VAL A 463 17.74 -1.11 -4.40
N GLY A 464 18.92 -1.11 -3.77
CA GLY A 464 19.86 0.01 -3.87
C GLY A 464 19.41 1.25 -3.09
N MET A 465 18.91 1.06 -1.87
CA MET A 465 18.58 2.13 -0.91
C MET A 465 19.79 2.37 -0.02
N THR A 466 20.79 3.10 -0.53
CA THR A 466 22.16 3.10 0.03
C THR A 466 22.28 3.78 1.40
N GLY A 467 21.38 4.71 1.71
CA GLY A 467 21.29 5.43 2.98
C GLY A 467 19.91 5.35 3.65
N GLY A 468 19.03 4.48 3.12
CA GLY A 468 17.63 4.36 3.49
C GLY A 468 17.21 2.92 3.74
N ALA A 469 15.94 2.73 4.09
CA ALA A 469 15.35 1.42 4.27
C ALA A 469 14.73 0.89 2.96
N GLY A 470 14.70 -0.43 2.81
CA GLY A 470 13.84 -1.07 1.81
C GLY A 470 12.37 -0.79 2.12
N PHE A 471 11.97 -1.01 3.37
CA PHE A 471 10.63 -0.77 3.87
C PHE A 471 10.67 -0.04 5.21
N ILE A 472 9.94 1.05 5.36
CA ILE A 472 9.84 1.79 6.61
C ILE A 472 8.41 2.14 6.99
N PHE A 473 8.08 1.93 8.26
CA PHE A 473 6.82 2.34 8.89
C PHE A 473 7.11 3.44 9.92
N PHE A 474 6.67 4.67 9.64
CA PHE A 474 7.06 5.85 10.42
C PHE A 474 5.86 6.67 10.89
N HIS A 475 5.78 6.92 12.20
CA HIS A 475 4.64 7.59 12.85
C HIS A 475 5.06 8.54 13.98
N ARG A 476 6.14 9.31 13.81
CA ARG A 476 6.57 10.30 14.81
C ARG A 476 6.02 11.66 14.45
N ASN A 477 5.04 12.15 15.23
CA ASN A 477 4.62 13.55 15.36
C ASN A 477 3.60 13.62 16.52
N ASN A 478 3.65 14.68 17.34
CA ASN A 478 2.83 14.79 18.56
C ASN A 478 1.32 14.97 18.28
N ASP A 479 0.94 15.33 17.05
CA ASP A 479 -0.44 15.67 16.70
C ASP A 479 -1.08 14.68 15.69
N LEU A 480 -0.47 13.51 15.40
CA LEU A 480 -0.96 12.63 14.32
C LEU A 480 -2.42 12.18 14.51
N GLY A 481 -2.82 11.91 15.76
CA GLY A 481 -4.20 11.52 16.09
C GLY A 481 -5.23 12.63 15.90
N ASP A 482 -4.79 13.89 15.83
CA ASP A 482 -5.64 15.04 15.58
C ASP A 482 -5.58 15.50 14.12
N ARG A 483 -4.40 15.42 13.48
CA ARG A 483 -4.21 15.78 12.07
C ARG A 483 -4.91 14.80 11.13
N PHE A 484 -4.81 13.49 11.40
CA PHE A 484 -5.34 12.45 10.51
C PHE A 484 -6.07 11.35 11.30
N PRO A 485 -7.17 11.65 12.00
CA PRO A 485 -7.87 10.66 12.81
C PRO A 485 -8.46 9.53 11.93
N LEU A 486 -8.29 8.29 12.37
CA LEU A 486 -9.04 7.16 11.84
C LEU A 486 -10.43 7.13 12.48
N LEU A 487 -11.44 7.62 11.76
CA LEU A 487 -12.81 7.68 12.26
C LEU A 487 -13.46 6.29 12.31
N PRO A 488 -14.44 6.05 13.22
CA PRO A 488 -15.13 4.76 13.34
C PRO A 488 -15.73 4.20 12.03
N ALA A 489 -16.34 5.04 11.19
CA ALA A 489 -16.90 4.60 9.90
C ALA A 489 -15.80 4.12 8.93
N PHE A 490 -14.64 4.77 8.99
CA PHE A 490 -13.49 4.42 8.17
C PHE A 490 -12.83 3.14 8.69
N THR A 491 -12.58 3.01 9.99
CA THR A 491 -11.99 1.77 10.55
C THR A 491 -12.88 0.55 10.32
N ARG A 492 -14.21 0.73 10.29
CA ARG A 492 -15.20 -0.31 9.93
C ARG A 492 -15.03 -0.89 8.53
N SER A 493 -14.67 -0.05 7.55
CA SER A 493 -14.51 -0.45 6.15
C SER A 493 -13.07 -0.80 5.80
N ALA A 494 -12.10 -0.20 6.49
CA ALA A 494 -10.67 -0.35 6.21
C ALA A 494 -10.01 -1.53 6.95
N LEU A 495 -10.51 -1.87 8.15
CA LEU A 495 -9.98 -2.98 8.95
C LEU A 495 -10.88 -4.20 8.79
N CYS A 496 -10.28 -5.38 8.66
CA CYS A 496 -11.03 -6.63 8.59
C CYS A 496 -11.64 -7.05 9.93
N THR A 497 -11.16 -6.43 11.02
CA THR A 497 -11.59 -6.67 12.40
C THR A 497 -11.84 -5.36 13.14
N PRO A 498 -12.85 -4.57 12.73
CA PRO A 498 -13.07 -3.24 13.29
C PRO A 498 -13.42 -3.24 14.79
N GLY A 499 -14.00 -4.34 15.28
CA GLY A 499 -14.23 -4.55 16.72
C GLY A 499 -12.96 -4.58 17.56
N ALA A 500 -11.80 -4.89 16.97
CA ALA A 500 -10.52 -4.86 17.68
C ALA A 500 -10.10 -3.45 18.11
N MET A 501 -10.54 -2.43 17.36
CA MET A 501 -10.33 -1.02 17.70
C MET A 501 -11.49 -0.42 18.49
N ARG A 502 -12.44 -1.27 18.93
CA ARG A 502 -13.61 -0.90 19.73
C ARG A 502 -14.46 0.20 19.11
N PHE A 503 -14.47 0.24 17.77
CA PHE A 503 -15.25 1.19 16.96
C PHE A 503 -15.01 2.66 17.31
N GLN A 504 -13.80 3.01 17.77
CA GLN A 504 -13.44 4.37 18.19
C GLN A 504 -12.63 5.14 17.16
N LYS A 505 -12.57 6.47 17.37
CA LYS A 505 -11.53 7.31 16.77
C LYS A 505 -10.16 6.81 17.24
N GLN A 506 -9.27 6.52 16.29
CA GLN A 506 -7.92 6.03 16.58
C GLN A 506 -6.87 6.88 15.88
N SER A 507 -5.66 6.90 16.42
CA SER A 507 -4.50 7.45 15.73
C SER A 507 -4.00 6.45 14.68
N ILE A 508 -3.43 6.96 13.59
CA ILE A 508 -2.91 6.17 12.44
C ILE A 508 -1.81 5.17 12.83
N ASP A 509 -1.14 5.40 13.95
CA ASP A 509 -0.08 4.52 14.45
C ASP A 509 -0.61 3.28 15.16
N LYS A 510 -1.91 3.23 15.51
CA LYS A 510 -2.49 2.18 16.36
C LYS A 510 -2.80 0.86 15.65
N PRO A 511 -3.43 0.82 14.46
CA PRO A 511 -3.76 -0.46 13.82
C PRO A 511 -2.54 -1.37 13.66
N ALA A 512 -2.71 -2.68 13.66
CA ALA A 512 -1.62 -3.58 13.21
C ALA A 512 -1.32 -3.36 11.71
N ILE A 513 -0.11 -3.75 11.27
CA ILE A 513 0.19 -3.83 9.84
C ILE A 513 -0.69 -4.94 9.24
N LEU A 514 -1.62 -4.57 8.36
CA LEU A 514 -2.65 -5.50 7.86
C LEU A 514 -2.08 -6.69 7.08
N GLN A 515 -1.05 -6.45 6.26
CA GLN A 515 -0.35 -7.52 5.55
C GLN A 515 1.05 -7.06 5.12
N PHE A 516 2.06 -7.86 5.46
CA PHE A 516 3.41 -7.75 4.92
C PHE A 516 3.91 -9.16 4.61
N THR A 517 3.92 -9.54 3.33
CA THR A 517 4.18 -10.92 2.90
C THR A 517 5.08 -10.97 1.66
N GLU A 518 6.10 -11.83 1.67
CA GLU A 518 6.96 -12.11 0.50
C GLU A 518 7.71 -10.89 -0.07
N ASN A 519 7.87 -9.83 0.71
CA ASN A 519 8.62 -8.66 0.27
C ASN A 519 10.13 -8.94 0.31
N GLU A 520 10.88 -8.28 -0.56
CA GLU A 520 12.33 -8.47 -0.68
C GLU A 520 13.06 -7.13 -0.73
N ALA A 521 14.17 -7.04 0.01
CA ALA A 521 15.09 -5.90 0.02
C ALA A 521 16.51 -6.37 -0.32
N ILE A 522 17.15 -5.69 -1.28
CA ILE A 522 18.47 -6.07 -1.82
C ILE A 522 19.38 -4.86 -1.79
N ALA A 523 20.63 -5.02 -1.33
CA ALA A 523 21.62 -3.94 -1.40
C ALA A 523 21.13 -2.63 -0.74
N VAL A 524 20.44 -2.74 0.39
CA VAL A 524 19.88 -1.61 1.14
C VAL A 524 20.60 -1.43 2.48
N GLU A 525 20.56 -0.24 3.07
CA GLU A 525 21.12 -0.08 4.41
C GLU A 525 20.28 -0.85 5.44
N ARG A 526 18.97 -0.58 5.49
CA ARG A 526 18.03 -1.26 6.39
C ARG A 526 17.02 -2.08 5.60
N GLY A 527 16.87 -3.37 5.89
CA GLY A 527 15.85 -4.19 5.24
C GLY A 527 14.45 -3.69 5.57
N PHE A 528 14.13 -3.66 6.86
CA PHE A 528 12.84 -3.22 7.39
C PHE A 528 13.04 -2.34 8.64
N HIS A 529 12.30 -1.25 8.73
CA HIS A 529 12.41 -0.30 9.83
C HIS A 529 11.04 0.13 10.35
N VAL A 530 10.84 0.12 11.67
CA VAL A 530 9.64 0.67 12.33
C VAL A 530 10.04 1.71 13.36
N ILE A 531 9.38 2.87 13.30
CA ILE A 531 9.39 3.89 14.34
C ILE A 531 7.97 4.39 14.58
N LYS A 532 7.44 4.18 15.78
CA LYS A 532 6.20 4.82 16.24
C LYS A 532 6.45 5.98 17.20
N GLU A 533 5.40 6.75 17.45
CA GLU A 533 5.36 7.77 18.49
C GLU A 533 5.49 7.16 19.90
N ARG A 534 4.67 6.13 20.17
CA ARG A 534 4.57 5.45 21.46
C ARG A 534 4.44 3.94 21.28
N PRO A 535 4.99 3.14 22.21
CA PRO A 535 4.97 1.68 22.11
C PRO A 535 3.71 1.03 22.66
N LEU A 536 2.77 1.82 23.20
CA LEU A 536 1.53 1.32 23.78
C LEU A 536 0.49 1.09 22.69
N GLU A 537 -0.11 -0.09 22.72
CA GLU A 537 -1.15 -0.55 21.82
C GLU A 537 -2.46 -0.73 22.60
N PRO A 538 -3.62 -0.31 22.05
CA PRO A 538 -4.91 -0.48 22.70
C PRO A 538 -5.56 -1.85 22.42
N HIS A 539 -4.85 -2.77 21.74
CA HIS A 539 -5.37 -4.07 21.31
C HIS A 539 -4.29 -5.16 21.29
N ASP A 540 -4.69 -6.43 21.19
CA ASP A 540 -3.78 -7.57 21.19
C ASP A 540 -3.41 -8.12 19.79
N ILE A 541 -3.91 -7.50 18.72
CA ILE A 541 -3.54 -7.88 17.35
C ILE A 541 -2.06 -7.56 17.07
N ARG A 542 -1.37 -8.50 16.43
CA ARG A 542 0.05 -8.39 16.05
C ARG A 542 0.24 -7.94 14.61
N SER A 543 1.29 -7.15 14.38
CA SER A 543 1.87 -6.96 13.05
C SER A 543 2.68 -8.20 12.68
N VAL A 544 2.31 -8.86 11.58
CA VAL A 544 3.00 -10.05 11.09
C VAL A 544 3.81 -9.72 9.84
N ILE A 545 5.11 -9.99 9.91
CA ILE A 545 6.07 -9.87 8.82
C ILE A 545 6.42 -11.31 8.39
N ASP A 546 5.84 -11.78 7.29
CA ASP A 546 5.96 -13.18 6.86
C ASP A 546 6.73 -13.29 5.53
N ASP A 547 7.68 -14.23 5.48
CA ASP A 547 8.54 -14.50 4.31
C ASP A 547 9.23 -13.22 3.79
N PHE A 548 9.79 -12.43 4.70
CA PHE A 548 10.58 -11.27 4.33
C PHE A 548 12.03 -11.67 4.03
N LYS A 549 12.57 -11.17 2.92
CA LYS A 549 13.97 -11.39 2.53
C LYS A 549 14.70 -10.05 2.53
N ALA A 550 15.79 -9.95 3.27
CA ALA A 550 16.70 -8.82 3.21
C ALA A 550 18.12 -9.35 3.07
N TRP A 551 18.81 -9.00 1.98
CA TRP A 551 20.15 -9.50 1.75
C TRP A 551 21.08 -8.46 1.14
N GLU A 552 22.37 -8.62 1.47
CA GLU A 552 23.38 -7.58 1.28
C GLU A 552 22.93 -6.28 1.96
N VAL A 553 22.64 -6.37 3.26
CA VAL A 553 22.18 -5.23 4.09
C VAL A 553 23.09 -4.98 5.28
N SER A 554 23.13 -3.74 5.80
CA SER A 554 23.85 -3.45 7.04
C SER A 554 23.02 -3.82 8.28
N THR A 555 21.73 -3.57 8.22
CA THR A 555 20.75 -3.96 9.24
C THR A 555 19.59 -4.70 8.60
N GLY A 556 19.31 -5.93 9.05
CA GLY A 556 18.17 -6.70 8.54
C GLY A 556 16.83 -6.09 8.97
N LEU A 557 16.62 -6.00 10.28
CA LEU A 557 15.42 -5.44 10.91
C LEU A 557 15.79 -4.43 12.00
N GLU A 558 15.16 -3.25 11.97
CA GLU A 558 15.24 -2.26 13.06
C GLU A 558 13.82 -1.96 13.57
N ILE A 559 13.54 -2.32 14.83
CA ILE A 559 12.20 -2.17 15.41
C ILE A 559 12.30 -1.27 16.65
N THR A 560 11.62 -0.13 16.64
CA THR A 560 11.76 0.88 17.71
C THR A 560 10.41 1.50 18.09
N TYR A 561 10.22 1.81 19.38
CA TYR A 561 9.03 2.46 19.95
C TYR A 561 7.73 1.70 19.69
N THR A 562 7.74 0.37 19.66
CA THR A 562 6.58 -0.44 19.31
C THR A 562 6.55 -1.75 20.09
N SER A 563 5.40 -2.41 20.15
CA SER A 563 5.23 -3.77 20.64
C SER A 563 4.45 -4.62 19.64
N ARG A 564 4.27 -5.91 19.92
CA ARG A 564 3.35 -6.83 19.20
C ARG A 564 3.72 -7.10 17.74
N TYR A 565 4.99 -7.42 17.48
CA TYR A 565 5.44 -7.88 16.16
C TYR A 565 5.79 -9.36 16.18
N THR A 566 5.39 -10.04 15.12
CA THR A 566 5.85 -11.39 14.80
C THR A 566 6.53 -11.34 13.45
N VAL A 567 7.81 -11.70 13.42
CA VAL A 567 8.55 -11.89 12.18
C VAL A 567 8.72 -13.40 11.99
N ILE A 568 8.26 -13.93 10.86
CA ILE A 568 8.19 -15.37 10.63
C ILE A 568 8.69 -15.73 9.23
N ASN A 569 9.29 -16.92 9.09
CA ASN A 569 9.78 -17.47 7.81
C ASN A 569 10.75 -16.56 7.04
N SER A 570 11.46 -15.66 7.72
CA SER A 570 12.23 -14.61 7.09
C SER A 570 13.71 -14.98 6.94
N LEU A 571 14.37 -14.40 5.94
CA LEU A 571 15.80 -14.59 5.65
C LEU A 571 16.52 -13.24 5.65
N LEU A 572 17.49 -13.09 6.56
CA LEU A 572 18.32 -11.91 6.69
C LEU A 572 19.78 -12.27 6.41
N VAL A 573 20.43 -11.58 5.48
CA VAL A 573 21.82 -11.81 5.08
C VAL A 573 22.60 -10.49 5.06
N GLY A 574 23.60 -10.38 5.93
CA GLY A 574 24.44 -9.19 6.04
C GLY A 574 25.38 -8.99 4.85
N ALA A 575 25.69 -7.73 4.54
CA ALA A 575 26.60 -7.36 3.46
C ALA A 575 28.04 -7.85 3.74
N LYS A 576 28.61 -8.67 2.84
CA LYS A 576 29.94 -9.29 3.05
C LYS A 576 31.11 -8.29 3.03
N ALA A 577 30.97 -7.19 2.28
CA ALA A 577 32.10 -6.46 1.73
C ALA A 577 32.74 -5.39 2.63
N ARG A 578 32.23 -5.07 3.84
CA ARG A 578 32.70 -3.87 4.58
C ARG A 578 32.93 -4.06 6.07
N ARG A 579 33.57 -5.18 6.41
CA ARG A 579 34.17 -5.53 7.70
C ARG A 579 35.42 -4.70 8.05
N ASN A 580 35.37 -3.38 7.87
CA ASN A 580 36.49 -2.46 8.17
C ASN A 580 36.21 -1.71 9.49
N LYS A 581 37.24 -1.50 10.33
CA LYS A 581 37.17 -0.85 11.67
C LYS A 581 36.56 0.56 11.68
N ASN A 582 36.39 1.20 10.52
CA ASN A 582 35.88 2.56 10.39
C ASN A 582 34.36 2.66 10.14
N PHE A 583 33.63 1.53 10.15
CA PHE A 583 32.18 1.51 9.96
C PHE A 583 31.45 1.03 11.21
N HIS A 584 30.19 1.44 11.35
CA HIS A 584 29.29 0.95 12.40
C HIS A 584 29.06 -0.56 12.24
N ASP A 585 28.89 -1.22 13.38
CA ASP A 585 28.58 -2.65 13.42
C ASP A 585 27.29 -2.97 12.66
N THR A 586 27.26 -4.13 12.02
CA THR A 586 26.11 -4.64 11.28
C THR A 586 25.27 -5.58 12.14
N TYR A 587 23.94 -5.54 11.95
CA TYR A 587 22.99 -6.25 12.81
C TYR A 587 21.95 -7.02 11.98
N GLY A 588 21.73 -8.30 12.30
CA GLY A 588 20.60 -9.01 11.71
C GLY A 588 19.27 -8.41 12.18
N VAL A 589 19.11 -8.30 13.49
CA VAL A 589 17.92 -7.72 14.12
C VAL A 589 18.32 -6.81 15.27
N ILE A 590 17.75 -5.60 15.29
CA ILE A 590 17.89 -4.64 16.39
C ILE A 590 16.51 -4.42 17.02
N TYR A 591 16.37 -4.80 18.29
CA TYR A 591 15.27 -4.34 19.13
C TYR A 591 15.68 -3.04 19.82
N GLY A 592 15.25 -1.94 19.20
CA GLY A 592 15.57 -0.59 19.61
C GLY A 592 14.81 -0.14 20.85
N ARG A 593 14.92 1.15 21.15
CA ARG A 593 14.35 1.77 22.34
C ARG A 593 12.84 1.51 22.45
N ASN A 594 12.37 1.31 23.68
CA ASN A 594 10.96 1.18 24.04
C ASN A 594 10.24 0.11 23.21
N THR A 595 10.78 -1.10 23.19
CA THR A 595 10.14 -2.26 22.60
C THR A 595 9.89 -3.35 23.62
N TYR A 596 8.86 -4.18 23.38
CA TYR A 596 8.51 -5.34 24.19
C TYR A 596 7.55 -6.25 23.41
N ASP A 597 7.43 -7.50 23.84
CA ASP A 597 6.52 -8.49 23.25
C ASP A 597 6.74 -8.67 21.74
N LEU A 598 7.98 -8.98 21.36
CA LEU A 598 8.39 -9.26 19.98
C LEU A 598 8.73 -10.75 19.81
N ALA A 599 8.34 -11.32 18.68
CA ALA A 599 8.60 -12.72 18.35
C ALA A 599 9.32 -12.82 16.99
N PHE A 600 10.36 -13.63 16.93
CA PHE A 600 11.07 -13.98 15.70
C PHE A 600 11.10 -15.49 15.56
N VAL A 601 10.53 -16.00 14.47
CA VAL A 601 10.08 -17.39 14.38
C VAL A 601 10.51 -18.01 13.05
N ASN A 602 11.02 -19.24 13.08
CA ASN A 602 11.38 -20.02 11.89
C ASN A 602 12.19 -19.24 10.84
N SER A 603 13.12 -18.39 11.30
CA SER A 603 13.81 -17.43 10.45
C SER A 603 15.31 -17.67 10.46
N THR A 604 16.00 -17.22 9.42
CA THR A 604 17.44 -17.38 9.27
C THR A 604 18.12 -16.02 9.25
N VAL A 605 19.17 -15.87 10.06
CA VAL A 605 20.02 -14.68 10.12
C VAL A 605 21.46 -15.10 9.89
N ARG A 606 22.15 -14.47 8.94
CA ARG A 606 23.56 -14.77 8.72
C ARG A 606 24.40 -13.63 8.17
N GLY A 607 25.69 -13.64 8.48
CA GLY A 607 26.67 -12.75 7.86
C GLY A 607 26.71 -11.33 8.42
N PHE A 608 26.28 -11.11 9.67
CA PHE A 608 26.33 -9.82 10.38
C PHE A 608 27.45 -9.80 11.43
N ASP A 609 27.76 -8.64 12.02
CA ASP A 609 28.60 -8.61 13.23
C ASP A 609 27.85 -9.19 14.41
N TYR A 610 26.60 -8.74 14.60
CA TYR A 610 25.67 -9.27 15.58
C TYR A 610 24.45 -9.89 14.91
N GLY A 611 24.06 -11.09 15.33
CA GLY A 611 22.88 -11.77 14.78
C GLY A 611 21.58 -11.10 15.22
N VAL A 612 21.27 -11.17 16.51
CA VAL A 612 20.08 -10.54 17.11
C VAL A 612 20.49 -9.78 18.37
N ASP A 613 20.13 -8.51 18.44
CA ASP A 613 20.28 -7.67 19.63
C ASP A 613 18.97 -7.61 20.41
N LEU A 614 19.00 -8.16 21.63
CA LEU A 614 17.88 -8.21 22.58
C LEU A 614 17.95 -7.10 23.64
N SER A 615 18.62 -6.00 23.34
CA SER A 615 18.69 -4.83 24.21
C SER A 615 17.30 -4.35 24.64
N LYS A 616 17.11 -4.17 25.94
CA LYS A 616 15.87 -3.64 26.54
C LYS A 616 16.04 -2.17 26.90
N VAL A 617 16.47 -1.36 25.94
CA VAL A 617 16.67 0.08 26.19
C VAL A 617 15.32 0.75 26.36
N SER A 618 15.11 1.39 27.50
CA SER A 618 13.86 2.08 27.78
C SER A 618 14.10 3.49 28.29
N THR A 619 13.26 4.43 27.83
CA THR A 619 13.16 5.78 28.40
C THR A 619 12.02 5.88 29.41
N ARG A 620 11.36 4.75 29.75
CA ARG A 620 10.29 4.62 30.74
C ARG A 620 10.56 3.39 31.63
N VAL A 621 10.10 3.38 32.87
CA VAL A 621 10.20 2.14 33.69
C VAL A 621 9.17 1.14 33.17
N PHE A 622 9.59 0.15 32.39
CA PHE A 622 8.77 -1.02 32.09
C PHE A 622 9.05 -2.06 33.18
N THR A 623 8.06 -2.37 34.01
CA THR A 623 8.19 -3.35 35.08
C THR A 623 8.18 -4.77 34.50
N THR A 624 9.31 -5.48 34.61
CA THR A 624 9.52 -6.95 34.60
C THR A 624 8.91 -7.85 33.50
N ASN A 625 8.23 -7.32 32.47
CA ASN A 625 7.55 -8.12 31.43
C ASN A 625 8.01 -7.84 29.99
N ASN A 626 9.15 -7.19 29.80
CA ASN A 626 9.76 -6.99 28.48
C ASN A 626 10.40 -8.29 28.00
N ARG A 627 9.60 -9.18 27.42
CA ARG A 627 10.06 -10.47 26.90
C ARG A 627 10.18 -10.44 25.37
N TYR A 628 11.30 -10.92 24.86
CA TYR A 628 11.44 -11.28 23.45
C TYR A 628 11.44 -12.80 23.27
N THR A 629 10.92 -13.27 22.14
CA THR A 629 10.87 -14.70 21.83
C THR A 629 11.57 -14.99 20.51
N LEU A 630 12.61 -15.82 20.54
CA LEU A 630 13.25 -16.40 19.36
C LEU A 630 12.86 -17.88 19.32
N ALA A 631 12.15 -18.35 18.29
CA ALA A 631 11.71 -19.74 18.18
C ALA A 631 12.11 -20.35 16.84
N GLY A 632 12.96 -21.39 16.85
CA GLY A 632 13.46 -22.01 15.62
C GLY A 632 14.27 -21.05 14.74
N VAL A 633 14.92 -20.04 15.33
CA VAL A 633 15.74 -19.06 14.60
C VAL A 633 17.15 -19.62 14.40
N LYS A 634 17.62 -19.64 13.15
CA LYS A 634 18.96 -20.09 12.79
C LYS A 634 19.87 -18.88 12.62
N ILE A 635 20.87 -18.75 13.49
CA ILE A 635 21.86 -17.66 13.43
C ILE A 635 23.22 -18.25 13.09
N SER A 636 23.89 -17.73 12.06
CA SER A 636 25.19 -18.27 11.61
C SER A 636 26.11 -17.22 11.00
N GLY A 637 27.41 -17.43 11.08
CA GLY A 637 28.39 -16.53 10.47
C GLY A 637 28.41 -15.12 11.07
N SER A 638 27.99 -14.96 12.33
CA SER A 638 28.18 -13.72 13.07
C SER A 638 29.65 -13.51 13.42
N LEU A 639 30.17 -12.29 13.26
CA LEU A 639 31.59 -12.00 13.51
C LEU A 639 31.90 -11.69 14.97
N LYS A 640 30.93 -11.15 15.71
CA LYS A 640 31.08 -10.80 17.12
C LYS A 640 30.22 -11.70 17.99
N GLN A 641 28.90 -11.69 17.82
CA GLN A 641 28.00 -12.49 18.65
C GLN A 641 26.72 -12.90 17.91
N ASN A 642 26.23 -14.11 18.17
CA ASN A 642 24.97 -14.57 17.61
C ASN A 642 23.77 -13.84 18.25
N ILE A 643 23.74 -13.77 19.58
CA ILE A 643 22.68 -13.10 20.35
C ILE A 643 23.35 -12.18 21.36
N LEU A 644 23.09 -10.87 21.26
CA LEU A 644 23.59 -9.83 22.15
C LEU A 644 22.53 -9.46 23.18
N ASN A 645 22.94 -9.17 24.42
CA ASN A 645 22.10 -8.64 25.50
C ASN A 645 20.86 -9.50 25.87
N GLN A 646 20.98 -10.82 25.73
CA GLN A 646 19.97 -11.77 26.23
C GLN A 646 19.95 -11.77 27.76
N ASP A 647 18.74 -11.82 28.35
CA ASP A 647 18.57 -12.05 29.79
C ASP A 647 17.53 -13.15 30.09
N ALA A 648 17.27 -13.40 31.38
CA ALA A 648 16.38 -14.46 31.84
C ALA A 648 14.90 -14.27 31.49
N SER A 649 14.49 -13.07 31.06
CA SER A 649 13.11 -12.81 30.62
C SER A 649 12.87 -13.20 29.16
N ASP A 650 13.93 -13.38 28.37
CA ASP A 650 13.84 -13.78 26.96
C ASP A 650 13.61 -15.29 26.82
N GLN A 651 12.89 -15.67 25.75
CA GLN A 651 12.66 -17.07 25.42
C GLN A 651 13.39 -17.41 24.11
N VAL A 652 14.43 -18.23 24.20
CA VAL A 652 15.14 -18.75 23.03
C VAL A 652 14.87 -20.25 22.90
N LEU A 653 14.07 -20.63 21.91
CA LEU A 653 13.64 -22.01 21.66
C LEU A 653 14.31 -22.57 20.41
N ALA A 654 14.88 -23.77 20.52
CA ALA A 654 15.52 -24.46 19.41
C ALA A 654 14.53 -24.82 18.28
N THR A 655 13.28 -25.13 18.65
CA THR A 655 12.21 -25.48 17.71
C THR A 655 11.03 -24.54 17.88
N VAL A 656 10.18 -24.45 16.86
CA VAL A 656 8.92 -23.71 16.95
C VAL A 656 7.88 -24.59 17.65
N PRO A 657 7.30 -24.15 18.78
CA PRO A 657 6.15 -24.82 19.39
C PRO A 657 4.98 -24.99 18.40
N PRO A 658 4.22 -26.09 18.44
CA PRO A 658 3.12 -26.30 17.52
C PRO A 658 2.05 -25.21 17.65
N ARG A 659 1.37 -24.89 16.54
CA ARG A 659 0.20 -24.01 16.55
C ARG A 659 -0.86 -24.56 17.51
N MET A 660 -1.44 -23.69 18.32
CA MET A 660 -2.58 -24.00 19.18
C MET A 660 -3.59 -22.87 19.16
N ALA A 661 -4.86 -23.17 19.43
CA ALA A 661 -5.85 -22.14 19.67
C ALA A 661 -5.55 -21.46 21.02
N PRO A 662 -5.22 -20.16 21.04
CA PRO A 662 -4.92 -19.46 22.27
C PRO A 662 -6.18 -19.29 23.11
N LYS A 663 -5.99 -19.42 24.42
CA LYS A 663 -7.03 -19.26 25.43
C LYS A 663 -6.82 -17.94 26.16
N LEU A 664 -7.87 -17.13 26.28
CA LEU A 664 -7.88 -15.91 27.07
C LEU A 664 -8.78 -16.09 28.29
N ASP A 665 -8.19 -16.12 29.48
CA ASP A 665 -8.87 -16.27 30.77
C ASP A 665 -8.94 -14.91 31.48
N PHE A 666 -10.13 -14.33 31.63
CA PHE A 666 -10.29 -13.02 32.28
C PHE A 666 -10.18 -13.11 33.82
N VAL A 667 -9.70 -12.06 34.48
CA VAL A 667 -9.49 -12.00 35.95
C VAL A 667 -10.80 -12.06 36.74
N TRP A 668 -11.92 -11.66 36.14
CA TRP A 668 -13.25 -11.75 36.76
C TRP A 668 -13.79 -13.20 36.86
N GLY A 669 -12.94 -14.20 36.61
CA GLY A 669 -13.23 -15.64 36.66
C GLY A 669 -13.88 -16.17 35.38
N ASN A 670 -14.32 -17.44 35.38
CA ASN A 670 -15.07 -18.10 34.29
C ASN A 670 -16.44 -17.43 33.96
N GLY A 671 -16.71 -16.24 34.51
CA GLY A 671 -18.04 -15.69 34.68
C GLY A 671 -18.53 -14.76 33.57
N LEU A 672 -17.77 -14.54 32.49
CA LEU A 672 -18.11 -13.71 31.31
C LEU A 672 -18.60 -12.26 31.58
N VAL A 673 -18.98 -11.90 32.79
CA VAL A 673 -19.69 -10.67 33.17
C VAL A 673 -18.81 -9.88 34.12
N ASN A 674 -18.54 -8.60 33.81
CA ASN A 674 -17.86 -7.72 34.75
C ASN A 674 -18.78 -7.42 35.96
N PRO A 675 -18.40 -7.79 37.19
CA PRO A 675 -19.20 -7.54 38.39
C PRO A 675 -19.06 -6.12 38.96
N ALA A 676 -18.10 -5.33 38.49
CA ALA A 676 -17.94 -3.95 38.94
C ALA A 676 -19.13 -3.10 38.47
N THR A 677 -19.68 -2.28 39.37
CA THR A 677 -20.81 -1.38 39.11
C THR A 677 -20.36 -0.18 38.25
N GLY A 678 -20.01 -0.40 36.98
CA GLY A 678 -19.63 0.70 36.09
C GLY A 678 -19.00 0.31 34.77
N VAL A 679 -19.16 1.18 33.77
CA VAL A 679 -18.66 1.00 32.40
C VAL A 679 -17.15 1.26 32.28
N ASN A 680 -16.56 1.98 33.24
CA ASN A 680 -15.14 2.32 33.25
C ASN A 680 -14.31 1.19 33.88
N THR A 681 -13.69 0.35 33.05
CA THR A 681 -12.94 -0.81 33.52
C THR A 681 -11.77 -1.15 32.60
N SER A 682 -10.75 -1.83 33.12
CA SER A 682 -9.64 -2.34 32.30
C SER A 682 -9.82 -3.84 32.08
N VAL A 683 -9.74 -4.28 30.82
CA VAL A 683 -9.77 -5.71 30.47
C VAL A 683 -8.49 -6.36 30.98
N LYS A 684 -8.62 -7.30 31.91
CA LYS A 684 -7.49 -8.01 32.53
C LYS A 684 -7.69 -9.51 32.47
N GLY A 685 -6.61 -10.25 32.26
CA GLY A 685 -6.64 -11.70 32.15
C GLY A 685 -5.27 -12.36 32.12
N THR A 686 -5.27 -13.63 31.78
CA THR A 686 -4.11 -14.42 31.38
C THR A 686 -4.35 -14.97 29.98
N LYS A 687 -3.44 -14.70 29.06
CA LYS A 687 -3.43 -15.32 27.73
C LYS A 687 -2.51 -16.53 27.75
N THR A 688 -2.99 -17.66 27.24
CA THR A 688 -2.20 -18.87 27.00
C THR A 688 -2.17 -19.13 25.51
N ASP A 689 -0.98 -19.13 24.91
CA ASP A 689 -0.79 -19.35 23.47
C ASP A 689 0.44 -20.26 23.22
N ALA A 690 0.89 -20.41 21.97
CA ALA A 690 2.01 -21.28 21.63
C ALA A 690 3.35 -20.89 22.31
N SER A 691 3.49 -19.65 22.81
CA SER A 691 4.65 -19.17 23.58
C SER A 691 4.47 -19.36 25.10
N GLY A 692 3.31 -19.85 25.54
CA GLY A 692 2.97 -20.14 26.93
C GLY A 692 2.01 -19.11 27.54
N LYS A 693 2.05 -18.98 28.87
CA LYS A 693 1.20 -18.04 29.62
C LYS A 693 1.80 -16.64 29.69
N THR A 694 0.95 -15.61 29.64
CA THR A 694 1.33 -14.21 29.85
C THR A 694 0.15 -13.40 30.39
N PRO A 695 0.39 -12.33 31.18
CA PRO A 695 -0.67 -11.39 31.54
C PRO A 695 -1.34 -10.77 30.31
N TYR A 696 -2.62 -10.45 30.44
CA TYR A 696 -3.39 -9.72 29.43
C TYR A 696 -3.95 -8.44 30.05
N PRO A 697 -3.69 -7.26 29.48
CA PRO A 697 -2.69 -6.98 28.45
C PRO A 697 -1.24 -7.23 28.92
N ILE A 698 -0.30 -7.28 27.97
CA ILE A 698 1.12 -7.55 28.23
C ILE A 698 1.84 -6.24 28.59
N ALA A 699 2.76 -6.30 29.55
CA ALA A 699 3.62 -5.19 29.97
C ALA A 699 2.81 -3.93 30.38
N ALA A 700 3.10 -2.77 29.77
CA ALA A 700 2.50 -1.49 30.12
C ALA A 700 1.25 -1.13 29.30
N ASP A 701 0.82 -2.02 28.41
CA ASP A 701 -0.44 -1.83 27.68
C ASP A 701 -1.62 -1.79 28.65
N GLU A 702 -2.64 -1.01 28.30
CA GLU A 702 -3.86 -0.96 29.08
C GLU A 702 -5.10 -0.95 28.19
N PHE A 703 -5.91 -1.99 28.34
CA PHE A 703 -7.10 -2.18 27.54
C PHE A 703 -8.33 -1.64 28.26
N ARG A 704 -8.43 -0.31 28.35
CA ARG A 704 -9.56 0.37 29.01
C ARG A 704 -10.81 0.38 28.15
N ILE A 705 -11.92 0.09 28.79
CA ILE A 705 -13.26 0.36 28.28
C ILE A 705 -13.82 1.48 29.11
N THR A 706 -14.28 2.52 28.45
CA THR A 706 -14.87 3.70 29.07
C THR A 706 -16.35 3.80 28.72
N PHE A 707 -17.05 4.66 29.46
CA PHE A 707 -18.42 5.03 29.14
C PHE A 707 -18.61 5.47 27.67
N SER A 708 -17.73 6.34 27.17
CA SER A 708 -17.76 6.82 25.77
C SER A 708 -17.53 5.66 24.79
N ASN A 709 -16.63 4.74 25.12
CA ASN A 709 -16.38 3.57 24.28
C ASN A 709 -17.65 2.76 24.08
N VAL A 710 -18.36 2.46 25.17
CA VAL A 710 -19.59 1.68 25.09
C VAL A 710 -20.68 2.42 24.32
N GLN A 711 -20.82 3.74 24.48
CA GLN A 711 -21.76 4.54 23.67
C GLN A 711 -21.49 4.44 22.17
N GLU A 712 -20.23 4.50 21.75
CA GLU A 712 -19.85 4.38 20.34
C GLU A 712 -20.07 2.97 19.79
N MET A 713 -19.94 1.95 20.63
CA MET A 713 -20.15 0.55 20.26
C MET A 713 -21.64 0.18 20.15
N MET A 714 -22.52 0.81 20.93
CA MET A 714 -23.94 0.42 21.05
C MET A 714 -24.69 0.28 19.73
N PRO A 715 -24.54 1.18 18.74
CA PRO A 715 -25.22 1.03 17.46
C PRO A 715 -24.82 -0.24 16.68
N GLU A 716 -23.67 -0.85 17.00
CA GLU A 716 -23.15 -2.07 16.36
C GLU A 716 -23.49 -3.36 17.14
N ILE A 717 -23.41 -3.32 18.48
CA ILE A 717 -23.49 -4.52 19.32
C ILE A 717 -24.77 -4.62 20.15
N GLY A 718 -25.51 -3.52 20.30
CA GLY A 718 -26.76 -3.46 21.07
C GLY A 718 -26.61 -3.75 22.55
N TRP A 719 -27.76 -3.97 23.19
CA TRP A 719 -27.87 -4.25 24.63
C TRP A 719 -28.85 -5.37 24.91
N TRP A 720 -28.74 -5.93 26.11
CA TRP A 720 -29.49 -7.09 26.57
C TRP A 720 -29.98 -6.89 28.00
N THR A 721 -30.96 -7.68 28.41
CA THR A 721 -31.38 -7.82 29.80
C THR A 721 -30.79 -9.09 30.40
N LEU A 722 -30.13 -8.99 31.55
CA LEU A 722 -29.69 -10.14 32.35
C LEU A 722 -30.88 -10.73 33.14
N PRO A 723 -30.81 -12.00 33.62
CA PRO A 723 -31.88 -12.59 34.42
C PRO A 723 -32.28 -11.81 35.68
N ASN A 724 -31.34 -11.04 36.26
CA ASN A 724 -31.56 -10.14 37.38
C ASN A 724 -32.16 -8.76 36.96
N ARG A 725 -32.60 -8.62 35.71
CA ARG A 725 -33.14 -7.40 35.09
C ARG A 725 -32.16 -6.25 34.89
N GLU A 726 -30.87 -6.45 35.17
CA GLU A 726 -29.84 -5.48 34.81
C GLU A 726 -29.61 -5.46 33.29
N ARG A 727 -29.15 -4.33 32.75
CA ARG A 727 -28.78 -4.24 31.33
C ARG A 727 -27.33 -4.67 31.14
N ALA A 728 -27.03 -5.28 30.01
CA ALA A 728 -25.68 -5.69 29.64
C ALA A 728 -25.42 -5.55 28.13
N THR A 729 -24.16 -5.63 27.73
CA THR A 729 -23.76 -5.69 26.32
C THR A 729 -22.63 -6.70 26.10
N SER A 730 -22.61 -7.33 24.93
CA SER A 730 -21.61 -8.32 24.52
C SER A 730 -20.52 -7.64 23.69
N VAL A 731 -19.36 -7.45 24.29
CA VAL A 731 -18.22 -6.78 23.65
C VAL A 731 -17.29 -7.82 23.02
N PRO A 732 -16.99 -7.73 21.72
CA PRO A 732 -16.00 -8.60 21.09
C PRO A 732 -14.58 -8.22 21.54
N GLU A 733 -13.74 -9.22 21.77
CA GLU A 733 -12.31 -9.04 22.04
C GLU A 733 -11.49 -9.86 21.03
N PHE A 734 -10.65 -9.17 20.27
CA PHE A 734 -9.72 -9.79 19.33
C PHE A 734 -8.34 -9.90 19.96
N TYR A 735 -7.73 -11.06 19.79
CA TYR A 735 -6.43 -11.38 20.34
C TYR A 735 -5.69 -12.34 19.41
N SER A 736 -4.36 -12.35 19.50
CA SER A 736 -3.53 -13.11 18.58
C SER A 736 -2.50 -13.99 19.29
N ASP A 737 -2.16 -15.09 18.63
CA ASP A 737 -1.04 -15.94 19.03
C ASP A 737 0.29 -15.20 18.85
N ARG A 738 1.17 -15.24 19.85
CA ARG A 738 2.43 -14.49 19.81
C ARG A 738 3.44 -15.01 18.79
N LEU A 739 3.46 -16.30 18.46
CA LEU A 739 4.43 -16.89 17.54
C LEU A 739 3.97 -16.86 16.09
N TYR A 740 2.67 -16.92 15.85
CA TYR A 740 2.10 -17.04 14.51
C TYR A 740 1.35 -15.78 14.06
N GLY A 741 0.88 -14.96 15.01
CA GLY A 741 -0.01 -13.85 14.72
C GLY A 741 -1.41 -14.27 14.27
N ASP A 742 -1.73 -15.56 14.35
CA ASP A 742 -3.06 -16.08 14.08
C ASP A 742 -4.07 -15.34 14.95
N LEU A 743 -5.12 -14.82 14.31
CA LEU A 743 -6.14 -14.03 14.97
C LEU A 743 -7.24 -14.94 15.52
N TYR A 744 -7.77 -14.55 16.67
CA TYR A 744 -8.88 -15.19 17.38
C TYR A 744 -9.81 -14.12 17.95
N GLN A 745 -11.05 -14.53 18.21
CA GLN A 745 -12.08 -13.66 18.77
C GLN A 745 -12.76 -14.38 19.92
N THR A 746 -12.98 -13.64 21.01
CA THR A 746 -13.86 -14.04 22.10
C THR A 746 -14.83 -12.89 22.40
N ARG A 747 -15.66 -13.05 23.42
CA ARG A 747 -16.50 -11.98 23.96
C ARG A 747 -16.34 -11.88 25.46
N PHE A 748 -16.69 -10.73 25.98
CA PHE A 748 -17.06 -10.57 27.38
C PHE A 748 -18.33 -9.72 27.47
N VAL A 749 -18.98 -9.81 28.61
CA VAL A 749 -20.26 -9.18 28.91
C VAL A 749 -20.01 -8.06 29.91
N LEU A 750 -20.45 -6.85 29.56
CA LEU A 750 -20.38 -5.72 30.45
C LEU A 750 -21.77 -5.40 30.98
N ARG A 751 -21.91 -5.28 32.30
CA ARG A 751 -23.10 -4.67 32.90
C ARG A 751 -23.14 -3.19 32.56
N VAL A 752 -24.30 -2.71 32.17
CA VAL A 752 -24.53 -1.31 31.80
C VAL A 752 -25.47 -0.65 32.83
N PRO A 753 -25.08 0.49 33.43
CA PRO A 753 -25.89 1.17 34.44
C PRO A 753 -27.31 1.56 33.96
N SER A 754 -28.24 1.70 34.91
CA SER A 754 -29.65 2.06 34.66
C SER A 754 -29.86 3.47 34.06
N GLY A 755 -28.87 4.37 34.15
CA GLY A 755 -28.91 5.71 33.53
C GLY A 755 -28.43 5.79 32.07
N PHE A 756 -28.03 4.68 31.46
CA PHE A 756 -27.50 4.68 30.10
C PHE A 756 -28.60 4.81 29.03
N ASN A 757 -28.40 5.71 28.06
CA ASN A 757 -29.31 5.87 26.93
C ASN A 757 -28.96 4.88 25.82
N PHE A 758 -29.93 4.06 25.40
CA PHE A 758 -29.71 3.03 24.39
C PHE A 758 -30.31 3.44 23.06
N PRO A 759 -29.62 3.14 21.94
CA PRO A 759 -30.24 3.32 20.64
C PRO A 759 -31.44 2.38 20.51
N ALA A 760 -32.55 2.90 19.99
CA ALA A 760 -33.75 2.10 19.74
C ALA A 760 -33.51 1.05 18.63
N ARG A 761 -32.58 1.32 17.71
CA ARG A 761 -32.22 0.48 16.57
C ARG A 761 -30.70 0.41 16.41
N LEU A 762 -30.19 -0.75 16.02
CA LEU A 762 -28.83 -0.94 15.53
C LEU A 762 -28.67 -0.38 14.12
N LEU A 763 -27.43 -0.30 13.66
CA LEU A 763 -27.09 0.20 12.32
C LEU A 763 -27.65 -0.64 11.17
N ASP A 764 -27.93 -1.92 11.42
CA ASP A 764 -28.61 -2.79 10.46
C ASP A 764 -30.15 -2.70 10.53
N GLY A 765 -30.68 -1.74 11.30
CA GLY A 765 -32.11 -1.55 11.51
C GLY A 765 -32.77 -2.57 12.43
N THR A 766 -32.03 -3.49 13.05
CA THR A 766 -32.60 -4.38 14.08
C THR A 766 -32.84 -3.64 15.39
N PRO A 767 -33.77 -4.07 16.26
CA PRO A 767 -33.98 -3.45 17.57
C PRO A 767 -32.67 -3.39 18.36
N GLY A 768 -32.39 -2.28 19.05
CA GLY A 768 -31.19 -2.15 19.89
C GLY A 768 -31.21 -3.07 21.12
N ASP A 769 -32.42 -3.30 21.66
CA ASP A 769 -32.69 -4.35 22.63
C ASP A 769 -32.67 -5.72 21.97
N GLN A 770 -31.74 -6.57 22.39
CA GLN A 770 -31.58 -7.92 21.90
C GLN A 770 -32.36 -8.95 22.72
N GLY A 771 -33.00 -8.54 23.83
CA GLY A 771 -33.77 -9.39 24.73
C GLY A 771 -32.94 -9.98 25.89
N LEU A 772 -33.34 -11.16 26.38
CA LEU A 772 -32.67 -11.82 27.51
C LEU A 772 -31.30 -12.38 27.09
N MET A 773 -30.28 -12.07 27.88
CA MET A 773 -28.93 -12.58 27.69
C MET A 773 -28.75 -13.96 28.32
N ASP A 774 -28.29 -14.91 27.51
CA ASP A 774 -27.72 -16.15 28.01
C ASP A 774 -26.19 -16.02 28.05
N VAL A 775 -25.68 -15.78 29.26
CA VAL A 775 -24.23 -15.68 29.49
C VAL A 775 -23.52 -17.01 29.30
N LYS A 776 -24.22 -18.15 29.37
CA LYS A 776 -23.66 -19.49 29.15
C LYS A 776 -23.92 -20.03 27.75
N ALA A 777 -24.46 -19.20 26.84
CA ALA A 777 -24.71 -19.60 25.46
C ALA A 777 -23.44 -20.19 24.84
N GLY A 778 -23.59 -21.37 24.22
CA GLY A 778 -22.52 -22.00 23.46
C GLY A 778 -22.23 -21.25 22.15
N PRO A 779 -21.08 -21.49 21.51
CA PRO A 779 -20.79 -20.93 20.20
C PRO A 779 -21.74 -21.51 19.12
N PRO A 780 -21.95 -20.79 18.01
CA PRO A 780 -22.54 -21.41 16.81
C PRO A 780 -21.60 -22.50 16.26
N ALA A 781 -22.11 -23.34 15.37
CA ALA A 781 -21.36 -24.38 14.68
C ALA A 781 -21.13 -23.96 13.21
N PRO A 782 -20.03 -23.27 12.90
CA PRO A 782 -19.70 -22.93 11.53
C PRO A 782 -19.11 -24.12 10.78
N ALA A 783 -19.17 -24.06 9.45
CA ALA A 783 -18.56 -25.05 8.58
C ALA A 783 -17.69 -24.37 7.51
N ASP A 784 -16.51 -24.94 7.23
CA ASP A 784 -15.61 -24.39 6.22
C ASP A 784 -16.27 -24.31 4.84
N ASP A 785 -15.95 -23.24 4.11
CA ASP A 785 -16.48 -22.97 2.77
C ASP A 785 -15.46 -23.26 1.69
N ARG A 786 -15.99 -23.55 0.49
CA ARG A 786 -15.20 -23.68 -0.73
C ARG A 786 -15.84 -22.89 -1.86
N ALA A 787 -15.01 -22.18 -2.60
CA ALA A 787 -15.40 -21.50 -3.83
C ALA A 787 -14.35 -21.71 -4.92
N SER A 788 -14.71 -21.47 -6.17
CA SER A 788 -13.78 -21.46 -7.29
C SER A 788 -14.03 -20.25 -8.17
N VAL A 789 -12.97 -19.70 -8.75
CA VAL A 789 -13.05 -18.57 -9.67
C VAL A 789 -11.95 -18.68 -10.71
N ALA A 790 -12.22 -18.26 -11.95
CA ALA A 790 -11.15 -18.06 -12.92
C ALA A 790 -10.27 -16.88 -12.47
N ALA A 791 -8.98 -16.89 -12.77
CA ALA A 791 -8.18 -15.72 -12.46
C ALA A 791 -8.59 -14.45 -13.23
N GLY A 792 -8.32 -13.30 -12.61
CA GLY A 792 -8.95 -12.03 -13.01
C GLY A 792 -10.43 -11.93 -12.62
N GLY A 793 -11.00 -13.04 -12.13
CA GLY A 793 -12.32 -13.33 -11.58
C GLY A 793 -12.88 -12.46 -10.47
N ALA A 794 -14.18 -12.61 -10.22
CA ALA A 794 -14.81 -12.35 -8.93
C ALA A 794 -15.67 -13.56 -8.54
N VAL A 795 -15.82 -13.82 -7.25
CA VAL A 795 -16.85 -14.76 -6.76
C VAL A 795 -17.50 -14.19 -5.50
N THR A 796 -18.82 -14.33 -5.41
CA THR A 796 -19.58 -14.01 -4.20
C THR A 796 -19.77 -15.29 -3.38
N ILE A 797 -19.47 -15.22 -2.09
CA ILE A 797 -19.43 -16.35 -1.16
C ILE A 797 -20.38 -16.02 -0.01
N ASN A 798 -21.43 -16.80 0.14
CA ASN A 798 -22.31 -16.73 1.30
C ASN A 798 -21.81 -17.70 2.37
N ALA A 799 -20.84 -17.25 3.17
CA ALA A 799 -20.17 -18.07 4.19
C ALA A 799 -21.11 -18.50 5.34
N LEU A 800 -22.29 -17.89 5.48
CA LEU A 800 -23.25 -18.25 6.54
C LEU A 800 -24.24 -19.34 6.11
N ALA A 801 -24.21 -19.77 4.84
CA ALA A 801 -25.25 -20.64 4.28
C ALA A 801 -25.23 -22.08 4.84
N ASN A 802 -24.04 -22.58 5.17
CA ASN A 802 -23.78 -23.90 5.74
C ASN A 802 -23.62 -23.87 7.28
N ASP A 803 -23.58 -22.68 7.89
CA ASP A 803 -23.44 -22.51 9.32
C ASP A 803 -24.74 -22.80 10.09
N ARG A 804 -24.62 -23.26 11.34
CA ARG A 804 -25.75 -23.55 12.23
C ARG A 804 -25.69 -22.72 13.50
N SER A 805 -26.82 -22.10 13.85
CA SER A 805 -26.99 -21.42 15.12
C SER A 805 -27.67 -22.31 16.15
N ASN A 806 -27.31 -22.14 17.41
CA ASN A 806 -27.98 -22.72 18.55
C ASN A 806 -29.13 -21.84 19.09
N ASP A 807 -29.25 -20.57 18.67
CA ASP A 807 -30.16 -19.58 19.29
C ASP A 807 -30.85 -18.61 18.30
N GLY A 808 -30.72 -18.81 16.98
CA GLY A 808 -31.39 -17.99 15.97
C GLY A 808 -30.48 -17.47 14.85
N LYS A 809 -30.56 -16.18 14.52
CA LYS A 809 -29.88 -15.62 13.33
C LYS A 809 -28.37 -15.45 13.54
N LEU A 810 -27.59 -15.91 12.57
CA LEU A 810 -26.14 -15.74 12.49
C LEU A 810 -25.77 -14.40 11.86
N ARG A 811 -24.59 -13.88 12.23
CA ARG A 811 -24.02 -12.65 11.67
C ARG A 811 -22.50 -12.80 11.55
N ASN A 812 -21.91 -12.16 10.55
CA ASN A 812 -20.46 -12.03 10.51
C ASN A 812 -19.96 -11.13 11.65
N ALA A 813 -18.80 -11.48 12.20
CA ALA A 813 -18.17 -10.82 13.33
C ALA A 813 -16.75 -10.32 13.04
N GLY A 814 -16.25 -10.56 11.83
CA GLY A 814 -14.93 -10.15 11.35
C GLY A 814 -14.39 -11.15 10.32
N HIS A 815 -13.30 -10.80 9.66
CA HIS A 815 -12.58 -11.70 8.76
C HIS A 815 -11.08 -11.37 8.72
N THR A 816 -10.30 -12.24 8.09
CA THR A 816 -8.89 -12.00 7.75
C THR A 816 -8.75 -11.69 6.27
N LEU A 817 -7.58 -11.17 5.87
CA LEU A 817 -7.28 -10.95 4.46
C LEU A 817 -6.71 -12.21 3.83
N PRO A 818 -7.17 -12.58 2.63
CA PRO A 818 -6.50 -13.61 1.85
C PRO A 818 -5.14 -13.10 1.36
N ARG A 819 -4.17 -14.01 1.18
CA ARG A 819 -2.79 -13.64 0.84
C ARG A 819 -2.69 -13.10 -0.58
N ASN A 820 -3.42 -13.69 -1.52
CA ASN A 820 -3.28 -13.46 -2.96
C ASN A 820 -4.54 -12.86 -3.61
N GLY A 821 -5.41 -12.22 -2.84
CA GLY A 821 -6.63 -11.62 -3.33
C GLY A 821 -7.13 -10.47 -2.47
N ASN A 822 -8.18 -9.82 -2.94
CA ASN A 822 -8.96 -8.86 -2.18
C ASN A 822 -10.27 -9.50 -1.78
N ILE A 823 -10.74 -9.11 -0.60
CA ILE A 823 -12.05 -9.46 -0.10
C ILE A 823 -12.79 -8.19 0.29
N MET A 824 -14.08 -8.14 0.00
CA MET A 824 -14.99 -7.10 0.47
C MET A 824 -16.22 -7.79 1.07
N GLN A 825 -16.58 -7.42 2.28
CA GLN A 825 -17.87 -7.82 2.85
C GLN A 825 -18.97 -6.91 2.29
N ARG A 826 -20.03 -7.51 1.74
CA ARG A 826 -21.19 -6.81 1.21
C ARG A 826 -22.21 -6.51 2.31
N ALA A 827 -23.14 -5.59 2.01
CA ALA A 827 -24.20 -5.18 2.93
C ALA A 827 -25.11 -6.33 3.37
N ASP A 828 -25.27 -7.36 2.53
CA ASP A 828 -26.05 -8.57 2.85
C ASP A 828 -25.29 -9.59 3.72
N GLY A 829 -24.01 -9.32 4.05
CA GLY A 829 -23.15 -10.22 4.81
C GLY A 829 -22.41 -11.26 3.96
N SER A 830 -22.61 -11.31 2.65
CA SER A 830 -21.76 -12.15 1.79
C SER A 830 -20.38 -11.53 1.59
N PHE A 831 -19.41 -12.35 1.17
CA PHE A 831 -18.06 -11.90 0.82
C PHE A 831 -17.87 -11.92 -0.69
N GLU A 832 -17.34 -10.84 -1.25
CA GLU A 832 -16.84 -10.82 -2.62
C GLU A 832 -15.33 -10.99 -2.63
N TYR A 833 -14.85 -12.07 -3.24
CA TYR A 833 -13.43 -12.36 -3.40
C TYR A 833 -12.99 -12.08 -4.85
N ARG A 834 -11.85 -11.39 -4.99
CA ARG A 834 -11.16 -11.14 -6.26
C ARG A 834 -9.67 -11.50 -6.13
N PRO A 835 -9.15 -12.49 -6.86
CA PRO A 835 -7.71 -12.77 -6.86
C PRO A 835 -6.92 -11.59 -7.45
N PHE A 836 -5.66 -11.46 -7.04
CA PHE A 836 -4.72 -10.59 -7.75
C PHE A 836 -4.58 -11.05 -9.21
N PRO A 837 -4.41 -10.13 -10.18
CA PRO A 837 -4.65 -10.40 -11.60
C PRO A 837 -3.99 -11.67 -12.17
N ASP A 838 -2.75 -11.96 -11.75
CA ASP A 838 -1.96 -13.07 -12.32
C ASP A 838 -1.87 -14.28 -11.37
N PHE A 839 -2.54 -14.24 -10.22
CA PHE A 839 -2.52 -15.34 -9.27
C PHE A 839 -3.29 -16.58 -9.79
N ARG A 840 -2.77 -17.77 -9.47
CA ARG A 840 -3.39 -19.09 -9.69
C ARG A 840 -3.09 -19.95 -8.48
N GLY A 841 -4.02 -20.85 -8.13
CA GLY A 841 -3.90 -21.76 -7.01
C GLY A 841 -4.89 -21.47 -5.89
N ALA A 842 -4.64 -22.06 -4.72
CA ALA A 842 -5.53 -21.91 -3.57
C ALA A 842 -5.20 -20.66 -2.76
N ASP A 843 -6.23 -19.89 -2.43
CA ASP A 843 -6.18 -18.79 -1.47
C ASP A 843 -7.14 -19.06 -0.32
N ARG A 844 -6.89 -18.46 0.84
CA ARG A 844 -7.67 -18.72 2.05
C ARG A 844 -7.85 -17.46 2.87
N PHE A 845 -9.01 -17.34 3.49
CA PHE A 845 -9.23 -16.38 4.57
C PHE A 845 -10.14 -17.01 5.61
N ASP A 846 -9.91 -16.64 6.86
CA ASP A 846 -10.78 -16.98 7.97
C ASP A 846 -11.85 -15.91 8.17
N TYR A 847 -13.04 -16.33 8.62
CA TYR A 847 -14.10 -15.45 9.09
C TYR A 847 -14.58 -15.89 10.47
N TRP A 848 -15.20 -14.95 11.18
CA TRP A 848 -15.92 -15.23 12.41
C TRP A 848 -17.40 -15.06 12.17
N VAL A 849 -18.16 -16.05 12.58
CA VAL A 849 -19.60 -15.97 12.73
C VAL A 849 -19.93 -15.79 14.20
N LYS A 850 -20.97 -15.01 14.50
CA LYS A 850 -21.55 -14.92 15.84
C LYS A 850 -23.03 -15.30 15.81
N ASN A 851 -23.46 -15.94 16.89
CA ASN A 851 -24.87 -16.20 17.15
C ASN A 851 -25.58 -14.92 17.66
N ARG A 852 -26.87 -15.04 18.00
CA ARG A 852 -27.63 -13.87 18.47
C ARG A 852 -26.98 -13.30 19.74
N GLN A 853 -26.53 -14.14 20.66
CA GLN A 853 -25.88 -13.77 21.93
C GLN A 853 -24.47 -13.17 21.78
N GLY A 854 -23.96 -13.06 20.55
CA GLY A 854 -22.64 -12.50 20.25
C GLY A 854 -21.48 -13.45 20.53
N VAL A 855 -21.74 -14.74 20.76
CA VAL A 855 -20.70 -15.77 20.93
C VAL A 855 -20.06 -16.04 19.56
N PRO A 856 -18.75 -15.81 19.39
CA PRO A 856 -18.10 -16.02 18.11
C PRO A 856 -17.67 -17.49 17.92
N ALA A 857 -17.62 -17.93 16.67
CA ALA A 857 -16.93 -19.12 16.21
C ALA A 857 -16.20 -18.82 14.90
N LYS A 858 -15.12 -19.55 14.63
CA LYS A 858 -14.23 -19.34 13.47
C LYS A 858 -14.44 -20.44 12.43
N ALA A 859 -14.40 -20.09 11.16
CA ALA A 859 -14.29 -21.02 10.04
C ALA A 859 -13.44 -20.42 8.92
N THR A 860 -13.06 -21.26 7.96
CA THR A 860 -12.17 -20.90 6.86
C THR A 860 -12.88 -21.03 5.52
N VAL A 861 -12.71 -20.02 4.68
CA VAL A 861 -13.08 -20.06 3.26
C VAL A 861 -11.84 -20.40 2.44
N THR A 862 -11.92 -21.45 1.62
CA THR A 862 -10.88 -21.80 0.64
C THR A 862 -11.37 -21.49 -0.77
N VAL A 863 -10.63 -20.65 -1.50
CA VAL A 863 -10.93 -20.31 -2.90
C VAL A 863 -9.90 -20.94 -3.84
N ALA A 864 -10.36 -21.73 -4.80
CA ALA A 864 -9.53 -22.24 -5.90
C ALA A 864 -9.54 -21.25 -7.07
N VAL A 865 -8.37 -20.73 -7.44
CA VAL A 865 -8.19 -19.81 -8.57
C VAL A 865 -7.62 -20.57 -9.76
N ASN A 866 -8.46 -20.78 -10.77
CA ASN A 866 -8.16 -21.59 -11.96
C ASN A 866 -7.62 -20.77 -13.13
#